data_AF-A0A238L984-F1
#
_entry.id   AF-A0A238L984-F1
#
_cell.length_a   1.000
_cell.length_b   1.000
_cell.length_c   1.000
_cell.angle_alpha   90.00
_cell.angle_beta   90.00
_cell.angle_gamma   90.00
#
_symmetry.space_group_name_H-M   'P 1'
#
loop_
_entity.id
_entity.type
_entity.pdbx_description
1 polymer ?
#
loop_
_entity_poly.entity_id
_entity_poly.type
_entity_poly.pdbx_seq_one_letter_code
_entity_poly.pdbx_strand_id
1 'polypeptide(L)'
;MALQRRSSNRFQASIWPGFVDAMTGLLLVLMFVLSIFTVVQFVLRDTISGQESELDDLSNEVANLARALGLEQTRTSELVTQVTDLNRDLTDAAVVAEQQSALIASLTLERDQTAAALSEAQSQITGFEAQVAGLLAQRRAAEATIASLEAQTEADASQIADLEAQGTEARATIEALEAAQAVAISEAEALNLALAQARDEISAEAEAARLAAARADALDALIADLQSAAAADQEQIASLTATANETAEALSEAEAARLAEAAAAEALRARLEDADAELTAMTLALEEQRRAAENTLTLLAAANAARDDLDMRLAEALLARQAAENNLQRALNEGSDLDARLLAALSLQDSTQAELDAAQARLDAVEVERETLSTRLAAALAAQSGTEADLATAQAALEAALAESALSQAEIEEQLAQALLAEQARAAALAATETELSSAQAQAATMEDQLRVALLLQESLEAEVASLSQSRSETETDRAELEARLAQALAETLAAQEALESQMTEAERQAVLLGAANQALSEEEALSAASQREVAVLNEQVAALRGDVQRLQSLLNLANEADADADVEIQSLGTELNTALARVATETQRRLAVEEQLRRQLELERARLEAEAQDLERYRSEFFGNLRDIVNDMEGIRIEGDRFVFSSEVLFEPGAAELSAEGQADIGNVARLLRQIAANIPEGIDWIIRVDGHTDNVPLSGNGAFADNWELSQARALSVVQYMIQNEGIAPERLAANGFGEYQPINTADTDEARAQNRRIELKLTER
;
A
#
# COMPACT_ATOMS: atom_id res chain seq x y z
N MET A 1 -74.86 4.43 149.47
CA MET A 1 -75.79 4.82 150.55
C MET A 1 -77.16 4.27 150.16
N ALA A 2 -77.94 3.69 151.10
CA ALA A 2 -79.21 2.97 150.85
C ALA A 2 -79.06 1.68 149.97
N LEU A 3 -79.80 0.56 150.14
CA LEU A 3 -81.15 0.22 150.66
C LEU A 3 -82.30 0.57 149.70
N GLN A 4 -83.40 -0.21 149.59
CA GLN A 4 -83.66 -1.65 149.79
C GLN A 4 -85.10 -1.93 149.28
N ARG A 5 -85.46 -3.20 149.00
CA ARG A 5 -86.86 -3.71 148.85
C ARG A 5 -87.63 -3.17 147.63
N ARG A 6 -88.80 -3.73 147.26
CA ARG A 6 -89.33 -5.12 147.15
C ARG A 6 -90.68 -4.97 146.44
N SER A 7 -90.95 -5.77 145.42
CA SER A 7 -92.28 -6.41 145.29
C SER A 7 -92.15 -7.66 144.43
N SER A 8 -93.00 -8.65 144.68
CA SER A 8 -93.02 -9.92 143.96
C SER A 8 -94.45 -10.30 143.65
N ASN A 9 -94.73 -10.65 142.39
CA ASN A 9 -95.92 -11.42 142.05
C ASN A 9 -95.53 -12.58 141.13
N ARG A 10 -96.26 -13.69 141.19
CA ARG A 10 -95.81 -14.99 140.66
C ARG A 10 -96.60 -15.42 139.42
N PHE A 11 -95.89 -16.05 138.48
CA PHE A 11 -96.33 -17.15 137.62
C PHE A 11 -97.76 -17.12 137.03
N GLN A 12 -97.83 -17.11 135.69
CA GLN A 12 -98.13 -18.36 134.96
C GLN A 12 -97.48 -18.34 133.56
N ALA A 13 -97.49 -19.47 132.86
CA ALA A 13 -96.52 -19.78 131.81
C ALA A 13 -97.03 -19.68 130.37
N SER A 14 -96.13 -19.31 129.45
CA SER A 14 -96.23 -19.52 128.00
C SER A 14 -94.83 -19.73 127.40
N ILE A 15 -94.43 -20.99 127.18
CA ILE A 15 -93.08 -21.35 126.73
C ILE A 15 -93.04 -21.56 125.21
N TRP A 16 -93.09 -20.45 124.46
CA TRP A 16 -92.69 -20.35 123.05
C TRP A 16 -92.53 -18.85 122.73
N PRO A 17 -91.32 -18.40 122.33
CA PRO A 17 -90.94 -18.52 120.92
C PRO A 17 -89.43 -18.82 120.65
N GLY A 18 -88.60 -19.05 121.67
CA GLY A 18 -87.13 -18.95 121.58
C GLY A 18 -86.40 -19.95 120.67
N PHE A 19 -87.05 -20.99 120.14
CA PHE A 19 -86.40 -21.95 119.22
C PHE A 19 -86.18 -21.37 117.81
N VAL A 20 -87.06 -20.46 117.36
CA VAL A 20 -86.93 -19.81 116.05
C VAL A 20 -85.70 -18.88 116.05
N ASP A 21 -85.52 -18.11 117.12
CA ASP A 21 -84.44 -17.13 117.26
C ASP A 21 -83.04 -17.80 117.27
N ALA A 22 -82.93 -18.96 117.95
CA ALA A 22 -81.71 -19.78 117.91
C ALA A 22 -81.40 -20.33 116.50
N MET A 23 -82.43 -20.76 115.75
CA MET A 23 -82.27 -21.23 114.36
C MET A 23 -81.86 -20.08 113.42
N THR A 24 -82.46 -18.90 113.54
CA THR A 24 -82.09 -17.73 112.72
C THR A 24 -80.72 -17.18 113.09
N GLY A 25 -80.35 -17.20 114.38
CA GLY A 25 -79.00 -16.82 114.83
C GLY A 25 -77.92 -17.74 114.27
N LEU A 26 -78.15 -19.06 114.28
CA LEU A 26 -77.20 -20.03 113.73
C LEU A 26 -77.07 -19.90 112.20
N LEU A 27 -78.18 -19.66 111.48
CA LEU A 27 -78.16 -19.32 110.05
C LEU A 27 -77.41 -18.02 109.74
N LEU A 28 -77.59 -16.97 110.55
CA LEU A 28 -76.86 -15.71 110.40
C LEU A 28 -75.35 -15.88 110.63
N VAL A 29 -74.95 -16.65 111.65
CA VAL A 29 -73.52 -16.97 111.88
C VAL A 29 -72.95 -17.81 110.74
N LEU A 30 -73.69 -18.80 110.23
CA LEU A 30 -73.28 -19.60 109.07
C LEU A 30 -73.09 -18.74 107.81
N MET A 31 -74.04 -17.84 107.53
CA MET A 31 -73.97 -16.89 106.42
C MET A 31 -72.81 -15.90 106.58
N PHE A 32 -72.54 -15.43 107.79
CA PHE A 32 -71.42 -14.54 108.09
C PHE A 32 -70.05 -15.23 107.91
N VAL A 33 -69.91 -16.47 108.38
CA VAL A 33 -68.69 -17.27 108.17
C VAL A 33 -68.49 -17.63 106.70
N LEU A 34 -69.54 -18.00 105.97
CA LEU A 34 -69.49 -18.21 104.52
C LEU A 34 -69.14 -16.92 103.77
N SER A 35 -69.67 -15.77 104.18
CA SER A 35 -69.35 -14.47 103.60
C SER A 35 -67.88 -14.11 103.80
N ILE A 36 -67.36 -14.20 105.03
CA ILE A 36 -65.93 -13.98 105.33
C ILE A 36 -65.06 -14.96 104.54
N PHE A 37 -65.41 -16.25 104.52
CA PHE A 37 -64.65 -17.24 103.76
C PHE A 37 -64.66 -16.92 102.26
N THR A 38 -65.80 -16.50 101.70
CA THR A 38 -65.90 -16.11 100.28
C THR A 38 -65.08 -14.86 99.97
N VAL A 39 -65.07 -13.85 100.86
CA VAL A 39 -64.25 -12.64 100.70
C VAL A 39 -62.75 -12.96 100.84
N VAL A 40 -62.35 -13.82 101.78
CA VAL A 40 -60.95 -14.25 101.93
C VAL A 40 -60.50 -15.11 100.75
N GLN A 41 -61.35 -16.01 100.25
CA GLN A 41 -61.07 -16.79 99.03
C GLN A 41 -61.02 -15.91 97.78
N PHE A 42 -61.86 -14.87 97.69
CA PHE A 42 -61.80 -13.88 96.63
C PHE A 42 -60.48 -13.11 96.68
N VAL A 43 -60.11 -12.52 97.83
CA VAL A 43 -58.87 -11.76 97.98
C VAL A 43 -57.63 -12.64 97.76
N LEU A 44 -57.59 -13.88 98.28
CA LEU A 44 -56.47 -14.78 97.97
C LEU A 44 -56.39 -15.09 96.48
N ARG A 45 -57.51 -15.38 95.81
CA ARG A 45 -57.54 -15.63 94.36
C ARG A 45 -57.09 -14.41 93.57
N ASP A 46 -57.54 -13.23 93.95
CA ASP A 46 -57.20 -11.93 93.33
C ASP A 46 -55.69 -11.65 93.48
N THR A 47 -55.14 -11.81 94.69
CA THR A 47 -53.69 -11.62 94.93
C THR A 47 -52.82 -12.68 94.27
N ILE A 48 -53.26 -13.95 94.22
CA ILE A 48 -52.50 -15.02 93.54
C ILE A 48 -52.55 -14.81 92.03
N SER A 49 -53.72 -14.50 91.45
CA SER A 49 -53.86 -14.22 90.01
C SER A 49 -53.10 -12.95 89.59
N GLY A 50 -52.99 -11.96 90.48
CA GLY A 50 -52.15 -10.79 90.27
C GLY A 50 -50.65 -11.12 90.29
N GLN A 51 -50.19 -11.93 91.24
CA GLN A 51 -48.79 -12.39 91.31
C GLN A 51 -48.44 -13.36 90.17
N GLU A 52 -49.38 -14.17 89.72
CA GLU A 52 -49.26 -15.02 88.54
C GLU A 52 -49.07 -14.15 87.28
N SER A 53 -49.87 -13.09 87.12
CA SER A 53 -49.69 -12.10 86.05
C SER A 53 -48.37 -11.34 86.12
N GLU A 54 -47.94 -10.86 87.29
CA GLU A 54 -46.64 -10.16 87.45
C GLU A 54 -45.45 -11.08 87.15
N LEU A 55 -45.55 -12.37 87.47
CA LEU A 55 -44.51 -13.36 87.15
C LEU A 55 -44.51 -13.74 85.67
N ASP A 56 -45.67 -13.86 85.03
CA ASP A 56 -45.79 -14.05 83.58
C ASP A 56 -45.23 -12.85 82.82
N ASP A 57 -45.57 -11.61 83.22
CA ASP A 57 -45.03 -10.38 82.61
C ASP A 57 -43.50 -10.29 82.75
N LEU A 58 -42.94 -10.57 83.93
CA LEU A 58 -41.49 -10.57 84.14
C LEU A 58 -40.80 -11.71 83.37
N SER A 59 -41.42 -12.89 83.28
CA SER A 59 -40.95 -14.03 82.46
C SER A 59 -40.92 -13.66 80.98
N ASN A 60 -41.96 -12.99 80.49
CA ASN A 60 -42.03 -12.44 79.14
C ASN A 60 -40.95 -11.36 78.89
N GLU A 61 -40.70 -10.46 79.83
CA GLU A 61 -39.64 -9.45 79.71
C GLU A 61 -38.24 -10.08 79.66
N VAL A 62 -37.95 -11.07 80.52
CA VAL A 62 -36.69 -11.83 80.46
C VAL A 62 -36.56 -12.60 79.14
N ALA A 63 -37.64 -13.20 78.63
CA ALA A 63 -37.66 -13.84 77.32
C ALA A 63 -37.50 -12.86 76.15
N ASN A 64 -37.91 -11.60 76.30
CA ASN A 64 -37.67 -10.53 75.33
C ASN A 64 -36.19 -10.11 75.34
N LEU A 65 -35.62 -9.87 76.53
CA LEU A 65 -34.21 -9.50 76.68
C LEU A 65 -33.25 -10.61 76.25
N ALA A 66 -33.57 -11.88 76.52
CA ALA A 66 -32.81 -13.02 76.04
C ALA A 66 -32.82 -13.12 74.50
N ARG A 67 -33.97 -12.87 73.86
CA ARG A 67 -34.08 -12.80 72.39
C ARG A 67 -33.30 -11.63 71.82
N ALA A 68 -33.38 -10.44 72.42
CA ALA A 68 -32.64 -9.26 71.97
C ALA A 68 -31.11 -9.45 72.08
N LEU A 69 -30.63 -10.02 73.19
CA LEU A 69 -29.21 -10.35 73.36
C LEU A 69 -28.75 -11.42 72.36
N GLY A 70 -29.60 -12.40 72.06
CA GLY A 70 -29.33 -13.39 71.01
C GLY A 70 -29.17 -12.75 69.63
N LEU A 71 -30.07 -11.84 69.26
CA LEU A 71 -29.99 -11.09 67.98
C LEU A 71 -28.71 -10.24 67.90
N GLU A 72 -28.34 -9.51 68.95
CA GLU A 72 -27.09 -8.73 68.99
C GLU A 72 -25.84 -9.62 68.94
N GLN A 73 -25.86 -10.82 69.53
CA GLN A 73 -24.77 -11.79 69.42
C GLN A 73 -24.65 -12.38 68.00
N THR A 74 -25.77 -12.73 67.37
CA THR A 74 -25.81 -13.14 65.96
C THR A 74 -25.25 -12.04 65.06
N ARG A 75 -25.75 -10.80 65.20
CA ARG A 75 -25.30 -9.64 64.42
C ARG A 75 -23.82 -9.33 64.61
N THR A 76 -23.31 -9.45 65.83
CA THR A 76 -21.87 -9.31 66.12
C THR A 76 -21.06 -10.39 65.41
N SER A 77 -21.56 -11.64 65.36
CA SER A 77 -20.91 -12.72 64.63
C SER A 77 -20.92 -12.49 63.12
N GLU A 78 -22.05 -12.02 62.56
CA GLU A 78 -22.21 -11.68 61.15
C GLU A 78 -21.25 -10.55 60.73
N LEU A 79 -21.10 -9.51 61.56
CA LEU A 79 -20.14 -8.42 61.32
C LEU A 79 -18.67 -8.89 61.41
N VAL A 80 -18.34 -9.85 62.28
CA VAL A 80 -16.98 -10.43 62.37
C VAL A 80 -16.66 -11.29 61.14
N THR A 81 -17.63 -12.07 60.64
CA THR A 81 -17.56 -12.76 59.35
C THR A 81 -17.30 -11.74 58.25
N GLN A 82 -18.21 -10.76 58.06
CA GLN A 82 -18.11 -9.68 57.07
C GLN A 82 -16.75 -8.98 57.05
N VAL A 83 -16.19 -8.61 58.20
CA VAL A 83 -14.87 -7.93 58.25
C VAL A 83 -13.71 -8.87 57.93
N THR A 84 -13.79 -10.15 58.31
CA THR A 84 -12.79 -11.16 57.94
C THR A 84 -12.78 -11.38 56.44
N ASP A 85 -13.97 -11.45 55.86
CA ASP A 85 -14.22 -11.81 54.48
C ASP A 85 -13.99 -10.61 53.54
N LEU A 86 -14.40 -9.39 53.90
CA LEU A 86 -13.98 -8.15 53.22
C LEU A 86 -12.46 -7.96 53.18
N ASN A 87 -11.75 -8.36 54.24
CA ASN A 87 -10.29 -8.32 54.28
C ASN A 87 -9.67 -9.36 53.32
N ARG A 88 -10.38 -10.45 53.01
CA ARG A 88 -10.00 -11.42 51.99
C ARG A 88 -10.16 -10.83 50.59
N ASP A 89 -11.35 -10.33 50.26
CA ASP A 89 -11.65 -9.69 48.98
C ASP A 89 -10.70 -8.51 48.68
N LEU A 90 -10.38 -7.69 49.69
CA LEU A 90 -9.37 -6.64 49.59
C LEU A 90 -7.95 -7.19 49.30
N THR A 91 -7.61 -8.36 49.84
CA THR A 91 -6.30 -9.01 49.62
C THR A 91 -6.23 -9.61 48.22
N ASP A 92 -7.28 -10.30 47.77
CA ASP A 92 -7.34 -10.92 46.45
C ASP A 92 -7.41 -9.83 45.34
N ALA A 93 -8.15 -8.74 45.56
CA ALA A 93 -8.13 -7.55 44.70
C ALA A 93 -6.75 -6.88 44.64
N ALA A 94 -6.00 -6.84 45.76
CA ALA A 94 -4.62 -6.33 45.76
C ALA A 94 -3.66 -7.23 44.96
N VAL A 95 -3.83 -8.56 45.04
CA VAL A 95 -3.06 -9.52 44.21
C VAL A 95 -3.39 -9.36 42.72
N VAL A 96 -4.66 -9.18 42.35
CA VAL A 96 -5.06 -8.88 40.96
C VAL A 96 -4.47 -7.55 40.49
N ALA A 97 -4.45 -6.52 41.34
CA ALA A 97 -3.83 -5.24 41.00
C ALA A 97 -2.30 -5.35 40.82
N GLU A 98 -1.60 -6.17 41.62
CA GLU A 98 -0.17 -6.46 41.44
C GLU A 98 0.09 -7.21 40.12
N GLN A 99 -0.73 -8.22 39.78
CA GLN A 99 -0.65 -8.94 38.50
C GLN A 99 -0.90 -8.02 37.29
N GLN A 100 -1.90 -7.15 37.37
CA GLN A 100 -2.18 -6.14 36.33
C GLN A 100 -1.02 -5.13 36.21
N SER A 101 -0.44 -4.69 37.32
CA SER A 101 0.74 -3.81 37.33
C SER A 101 1.95 -4.48 36.67
N ALA A 102 2.19 -5.76 36.95
CA ALA A 102 3.26 -6.53 36.33
C ALA A 102 3.04 -6.72 34.81
N LEU A 103 1.80 -6.99 34.37
CA LEU A 103 1.45 -7.10 32.95
C LEU A 103 1.59 -5.75 32.22
N ILE A 104 1.16 -4.64 32.84
CA ILE A 104 1.35 -3.29 32.30
C ILE A 104 2.86 -2.99 32.18
N ALA A 105 3.68 -3.40 33.16
CA ALA A 105 5.12 -3.23 33.12
C ALA A 105 5.78 -4.06 32.00
N SER A 106 5.37 -5.32 31.78
CA SER A 106 5.91 -6.14 30.68
C SER A 106 5.51 -5.63 29.30
N LEU A 107 4.25 -5.22 29.12
CA LEU A 107 3.77 -4.61 27.86
C LEU A 107 4.42 -3.25 27.60
N THR A 108 4.70 -2.48 28.65
CA THR A 108 5.48 -1.22 28.55
C THR A 108 6.91 -1.50 28.10
N LEU A 109 7.57 -2.52 28.67
CA LEU A 109 8.91 -2.93 28.26
C LEU A 109 8.96 -3.44 26.81
N GLU A 110 7.99 -4.23 26.37
CA GLU A 110 7.86 -4.72 24.99
C GLU A 110 7.63 -3.58 23.99
N ARG A 111 6.74 -2.62 24.33
CA ARG A 111 6.55 -1.38 23.57
C ARG A 111 7.84 -0.58 23.44
N ASP A 112 8.61 -0.44 24.53
CA ASP A 112 9.83 0.36 24.52
C ASP A 112 10.99 -0.34 23.79
N GLN A 113 11.05 -1.67 23.82
CA GLN A 113 11.95 -2.47 22.99
C GLN A 113 11.60 -2.37 21.50
N THR A 114 10.31 -2.48 21.13
CA THR A 114 9.87 -2.35 19.74
C THR A 114 10.03 -0.92 19.20
N ALA A 115 9.82 0.11 20.03
CA ALA A 115 10.13 1.49 19.68
C ALA A 115 11.64 1.73 19.47
N ALA A 116 12.50 1.13 20.31
CA ALA A 116 13.95 1.20 20.13
C ALA A 116 14.40 0.49 18.83
N ALA A 117 13.88 -0.71 18.56
CA ALA A 117 14.18 -1.45 17.32
C ALA A 117 13.69 -0.69 16.06
N LEU A 118 12.54 -0.02 16.12
CA LEU A 118 12.05 0.83 15.03
C LEU A 118 12.98 2.04 14.80
N SER A 119 13.46 2.68 15.87
CA SER A 119 14.42 3.79 15.77
C SER A 119 15.77 3.35 15.22
N GLU A 120 16.25 2.14 15.57
CA GLU A 120 17.46 1.56 14.99
C GLU A 120 17.27 1.26 13.50
N ALA A 121 16.15 0.63 13.11
CA ALA A 121 15.83 0.35 11.71
C ALA A 121 15.74 1.64 10.87
N GLN A 122 15.14 2.71 11.41
CA GLN A 122 15.14 4.03 10.77
C GLN A 122 16.57 4.58 10.59
N SER A 123 17.43 4.47 11.61
CA SER A 123 18.82 4.87 11.51
C SER A 123 19.61 4.06 10.47
N GLN A 124 19.32 2.77 10.32
CA GLN A 124 19.90 1.91 9.29
C GLN A 124 19.42 2.33 7.89
N ILE A 125 18.13 2.62 7.71
CA ILE A 125 17.56 3.13 6.45
C ILE A 125 18.22 4.44 6.03
N THR A 126 18.32 5.43 6.91
CA THR A 126 19.03 6.69 6.59
C THR A 126 20.52 6.47 6.33
N GLY A 127 21.14 5.46 6.93
CA GLY A 127 22.49 5.00 6.57
C GLY A 127 22.59 4.46 5.14
N PHE A 128 21.62 3.66 4.69
CA PHE A 128 21.54 3.19 3.30
C PHE A 128 21.22 4.33 2.32
N GLU A 129 20.30 5.23 2.65
CA GLU A 129 19.98 6.41 1.84
C GLU A 129 21.23 7.28 1.62
N ALA A 130 22.05 7.50 2.66
CA ALA A 130 23.31 8.22 2.56
C ALA A 130 24.35 7.47 1.69
N GLN A 131 24.41 6.14 1.76
CA GLN A 131 25.28 5.34 0.89
C GLN A 131 24.84 5.42 -0.58
N VAL A 132 23.53 5.29 -0.86
CA VAL A 132 22.97 5.42 -2.21
C VAL A 132 23.20 6.82 -2.77
N ALA A 133 23.00 7.88 -1.96
CA ALA A 133 23.33 9.24 -2.37
C ALA A 133 24.84 9.42 -2.67
N GLY A 134 25.72 8.78 -1.90
CA GLY A 134 27.16 8.73 -2.16
C GLY A 134 27.51 8.03 -3.47
N LEU A 135 26.92 6.86 -3.74
CA LEU A 135 27.11 6.12 -5.00
C LEU A 135 26.57 6.89 -6.20
N LEU A 136 25.42 7.57 -6.08
CA LEU A 136 24.88 8.44 -7.12
C LEU A 136 25.75 9.68 -7.37
N ALA A 137 26.43 10.21 -6.34
CA ALA A 137 27.40 11.28 -6.51
C ALA A 137 28.69 10.80 -7.19
N GLN A 138 29.19 9.61 -6.83
CA GLN A 138 30.33 8.97 -7.49
C GLN A 138 30.02 8.65 -8.96
N ARG A 139 28.83 8.12 -9.26
CA ARG A 139 28.36 7.88 -10.63
C ARG A 139 28.37 9.17 -11.46
N ARG A 140 27.78 10.26 -10.97
CA ARG A 140 27.79 11.56 -11.68
C ARG A 140 29.21 12.11 -11.89
N ALA A 141 30.11 11.89 -10.94
CA ALA A 141 31.51 12.29 -11.11
C ALA A 141 32.23 11.44 -12.18
N ALA A 142 31.92 10.14 -12.27
CA ALA A 142 32.41 9.27 -13.34
C ALA A 142 31.82 9.68 -14.71
N GLU A 143 30.51 9.92 -14.80
CA GLU A 143 29.83 10.40 -16.01
C GLU A 143 30.43 11.73 -16.51
N ALA A 144 30.67 12.69 -15.61
CA ALA A 144 31.34 13.94 -15.96
C ALA A 144 32.82 13.76 -16.37
N THR A 145 33.49 12.73 -15.83
CA THR A 145 34.88 12.38 -16.24
C THR A 145 34.88 11.75 -17.64
N ILE A 146 33.91 10.89 -17.94
CA ILE A 146 33.72 10.29 -19.27
C ILE A 146 33.47 11.39 -20.31
N ALA A 147 32.50 12.28 -20.08
CA ALA A 147 32.22 13.40 -20.99
C ALA A 147 33.45 14.31 -21.21
N SER A 148 34.28 14.53 -20.17
CA SER A 148 35.53 15.29 -20.32
C SER A 148 36.62 14.54 -21.10
N LEU A 149 36.61 13.21 -21.10
CA LEU A 149 37.51 12.39 -21.91
C LEU A 149 37.03 12.28 -23.36
N GLU A 150 35.72 12.16 -23.58
CA GLU A 150 35.09 12.16 -24.90
C GLU A 150 35.38 13.48 -25.63
N ALA A 151 35.15 14.62 -24.98
CA ALA A 151 35.49 15.95 -25.52
C ALA A 151 37.00 16.12 -25.80
N GLN A 152 37.87 15.52 -24.98
CA GLN A 152 39.32 15.49 -25.27
C GLN A 152 39.64 14.61 -26.48
N THR A 153 39.01 13.45 -26.64
CA THR A 153 39.22 12.60 -27.82
C THR A 153 38.69 13.21 -29.12
N GLU A 154 37.63 14.01 -29.06
CA GLU A 154 37.14 14.76 -30.22
C GLU A 154 38.07 15.93 -30.59
N ALA A 155 38.60 16.64 -29.59
CA ALA A 155 39.64 17.66 -29.80
C ALA A 155 40.95 17.05 -30.38
N ASP A 156 41.41 15.92 -29.83
CA ASP A 156 42.56 15.16 -30.34
C ASP A 156 42.30 14.70 -31.79
N ALA A 157 41.08 14.22 -32.11
CA ALA A 157 40.71 13.79 -33.46
C ALA A 157 40.69 14.95 -34.47
N SER A 158 40.16 16.13 -34.07
CA SER A 158 40.25 17.34 -34.90
C SER A 158 41.69 17.77 -35.13
N GLN A 159 42.54 17.70 -34.09
CA GLN A 159 43.97 18.03 -34.23
C GLN A 159 44.71 17.04 -35.14
N ILE A 160 44.35 15.76 -35.11
CA ILE A 160 44.87 14.76 -36.06
C ILE A 160 44.42 15.10 -37.49
N ALA A 161 43.15 15.45 -37.71
CA ALA A 161 42.65 15.84 -39.04
C ALA A 161 43.35 17.09 -39.59
N ASP A 162 43.60 18.11 -38.76
CA ASP A 162 44.38 19.30 -39.13
C ASP A 162 45.83 18.96 -39.50
N LEU A 163 46.47 18.02 -38.78
CA LEU A 163 47.83 17.55 -39.07
C LEU A 163 47.88 16.69 -40.34
N GLU A 164 46.86 15.89 -40.61
CA GLU A 164 46.74 15.15 -41.88
C GLU A 164 46.53 16.10 -43.06
N ALA A 165 45.69 17.13 -42.91
CA ALA A 165 45.49 18.17 -43.91
C ALA A 165 46.81 18.89 -44.24
N GLN A 166 47.53 19.37 -43.22
CA GLN A 166 48.87 19.97 -43.37
C GLN A 166 49.86 18.98 -44.02
N GLY A 167 49.79 17.69 -43.67
CA GLY A 167 50.58 16.64 -44.31
C GLY A 167 50.28 16.44 -45.80
N THR A 168 49.02 16.63 -46.23
CA THR A 168 48.67 16.60 -47.66
C THR A 168 49.11 17.85 -48.40
N GLU A 169 49.01 19.04 -47.79
CA GLU A 169 49.51 20.29 -48.39
C GLU A 169 51.04 20.29 -48.50
N ALA A 170 51.74 19.77 -47.50
CA ALA A 170 53.19 19.56 -47.54
C ALA A 170 53.61 18.60 -48.67
N ARG A 171 52.85 17.52 -48.92
CA ARG A 171 53.10 16.62 -50.05
C ARG A 171 52.83 17.29 -51.40
N ALA A 172 51.74 18.03 -51.54
CA ALA A 172 51.40 18.74 -52.78
C ALA A 172 52.42 19.85 -53.11
N THR A 173 52.95 20.55 -52.10
CA THR A 173 54.01 21.55 -52.29
C THR A 173 55.36 20.91 -52.62
N ILE A 174 55.70 19.74 -52.07
CA ILE A 174 56.87 18.96 -52.50
C ILE A 174 56.72 18.52 -53.97
N GLU A 175 55.59 17.93 -54.36
CA GLU A 175 55.33 17.51 -55.75
C GLU A 175 55.41 18.69 -56.74
N ALA A 176 54.88 19.86 -56.36
CA ALA A 176 54.99 21.09 -57.14
C ALA A 176 56.43 21.61 -57.27
N LEU A 177 57.25 21.48 -56.21
CA LEU A 177 58.67 21.85 -56.22
C LEU A 177 59.51 20.87 -57.05
N GLU A 178 59.25 19.57 -56.98
CA GLU A 178 59.88 18.55 -57.83
C GLU A 178 59.53 18.76 -59.31
N ALA A 179 58.27 19.08 -59.62
CA ALA A 179 57.83 19.43 -60.97
C ALA A 179 58.52 20.73 -61.47
N ALA A 180 58.61 21.77 -60.64
CA ALA A 180 59.32 23.00 -60.97
C ALA A 180 60.83 22.77 -61.17
N GLN A 181 61.44 21.90 -60.37
CA GLN A 181 62.84 21.50 -60.54
C GLN A 181 63.07 20.76 -61.86
N ALA A 182 62.17 19.84 -62.23
CA ALA A 182 62.22 19.13 -63.51
C ALA A 182 62.09 20.08 -64.72
N VAL A 183 61.22 21.09 -64.62
CA VAL A 183 61.14 22.17 -65.64
C VAL A 183 62.44 22.98 -65.70
N ALA A 184 62.99 23.41 -64.57
CA ALA A 184 64.24 24.18 -64.52
C ALA A 184 65.45 23.39 -65.07
N ILE A 185 65.50 22.06 -64.85
CA ILE A 185 66.50 21.17 -65.45
C ILE A 185 66.30 21.10 -66.97
N SER A 186 65.07 20.92 -67.44
CA SER A 186 64.74 20.91 -68.87
C SER A 186 65.08 22.24 -69.57
N GLU A 187 64.81 23.37 -68.92
CA GLU A 187 65.22 24.70 -69.41
C GLU A 187 66.74 24.87 -69.43
N ALA A 188 67.46 24.37 -68.43
CA ALA A 188 68.92 24.37 -68.41
C ALA A 188 69.52 23.47 -69.51
N GLU A 189 68.94 22.30 -69.77
CA GLU A 189 69.33 21.44 -70.90
C GLU A 189 69.02 22.10 -72.25
N ALA A 190 67.86 22.72 -72.40
CA ALA A 190 67.47 23.46 -73.60
C ALA A 190 68.38 24.69 -73.84
N LEU A 191 68.76 25.42 -72.79
CA LEU A 191 69.71 26.54 -72.87
C LEU A 191 71.12 26.05 -73.24
N ASN A 192 71.58 24.91 -72.71
CA ASN A 192 72.87 24.32 -73.12
C ASN A 192 72.84 23.83 -74.57
N LEU A 193 71.72 23.23 -75.01
CA LEU A 193 71.52 22.83 -76.41
C LEU A 193 71.48 24.05 -77.34
N ALA A 194 70.77 25.13 -76.96
CA ALA A 194 70.74 26.38 -77.71
C ALA A 194 72.11 27.06 -77.75
N LEU A 195 72.92 26.99 -76.68
CA LEU A 195 74.28 27.52 -76.65
C LEU A 195 75.27 26.69 -77.47
N ALA A 196 75.01 25.38 -77.63
CA ALA A 196 75.72 24.54 -78.59
C ALA A 196 75.30 24.86 -80.03
N GLN A 197 73.99 24.92 -80.31
CA GLN A 197 73.44 25.27 -81.61
C GLN A 197 73.89 26.66 -82.07
N ALA A 198 73.92 27.67 -81.21
CA ALA A 198 74.43 29.01 -81.56
C ALA A 198 75.93 29.00 -81.90
N ARG A 199 76.73 28.11 -81.31
CA ARG A 199 78.15 27.92 -81.69
C ARG A 199 78.28 27.25 -83.06
N ASP A 200 77.44 26.25 -83.34
CA ASP A 200 77.40 25.57 -84.63
C ASP A 200 76.84 26.48 -85.74
N GLU A 201 75.81 27.30 -85.46
CA GLU A 201 75.23 28.28 -86.39
C GLU A 201 76.23 29.39 -86.74
N ILE A 202 76.99 29.92 -85.76
CA ILE A 202 78.11 30.84 -86.04
C ILE A 202 79.16 30.22 -86.97
N SER A 203 79.34 28.88 -86.93
CA SER A 203 80.21 28.18 -87.88
C SER A 203 79.53 27.99 -89.26
N ALA A 204 78.21 27.78 -89.29
CA ALA A 204 77.43 27.49 -90.49
C ALA A 204 77.09 28.75 -91.31
N GLU A 205 76.80 29.90 -90.69
CA GLU A 205 76.53 31.16 -91.39
C GLU A 205 77.73 31.61 -92.24
N ALA A 206 78.95 31.38 -91.74
CA ALA A 206 80.20 31.62 -92.46
C ALA A 206 80.34 30.78 -93.75
N GLU A 207 79.62 29.66 -93.86
CA GLU A 207 79.55 28.81 -95.05
C GLU A 207 78.28 29.07 -95.89
N ALA A 208 77.14 29.32 -95.25
CA ALA A 208 75.87 29.64 -95.91
C ALA A 208 75.95 30.92 -96.76
N ALA A 209 76.72 31.92 -96.31
CA ALA A 209 77.02 33.14 -97.07
C ALA A 209 77.68 32.87 -98.45
N ARG A 210 78.32 31.72 -98.65
CA ARG A 210 78.89 31.31 -99.95
C ARG A 210 77.87 30.62 -100.85
N LEU A 211 76.80 30.05 -100.30
CA LEU A 211 75.88 29.16 -100.99
C LEU A 211 74.54 29.84 -101.36
N ALA A 212 74.13 30.86 -100.60
CA ALA A 212 72.97 31.70 -100.92
C ALA A 212 73.07 32.36 -102.31
N ALA A 213 74.28 32.69 -102.75
CA ALA A 213 74.57 33.25 -104.08
C ALA A 213 74.27 32.30 -105.26
N ALA A 214 73.97 31.02 -105.01
CA ALA A 214 73.83 29.99 -106.04
C ALA A 214 72.41 29.36 -106.13
N ARG A 215 71.42 29.89 -105.41
CA ARG A 215 70.05 29.31 -105.33
C ARG A 215 68.91 30.22 -105.77
N ALA A 216 69.17 31.50 -106.08
CA ALA A 216 68.12 32.43 -106.53
C ALA A 216 67.50 32.01 -107.89
N ASP A 217 68.29 31.42 -108.79
CA ASP A 217 67.93 31.21 -110.20
C ASP A 217 66.94 30.04 -110.47
N ALA A 218 66.40 29.39 -109.43
CA ALA A 218 65.82 28.04 -109.55
C ALA A 218 64.33 27.87 -109.17
N LEU A 219 63.68 28.85 -108.52
CA LEU A 219 62.41 28.58 -107.79
C LEU A 219 61.10 29.06 -108.46
N ASP A 220 61.15 29.89 -109.51
CA ASP A 220 59.94 30.42 -110.18
C ASP A 220 59.09 29.35 -110.92
N ALA A 221 59.57 28.11 -111.02
CA ALA A 221 59.00 27.10 -111.92
C ALA A 221 57.89 26.21 -111.34
N LEU A 222 57.69 26.15 -110.01
CA LEU A 222 57.02 25.00 -109.37
C LEU A 222 55.59 25.25 -108.83
N ILE A 223 55.10 26.49 -108.86
CA ILE A 223 53.82 26.88 -108.20
C ILE A 223 52.55 26.46 -108.98
N ALA A 224 52.68 25.97 -110.22
CA ALA A 224 51.55 25.82 -111.15
C ALA A 224 50.65 24.57 -110.97
N ASP A 225 51.02 23.59 -110.14
CA ASP A 225 50.50 22.21 -110.27
C ASP A 225 49.42 21.78 -109.23
N LEU A 226 49.26 22.52 -108.12
CA LEU A 226 48.54 22.02 -106.92
C LEU A 226 47.25 22.78 -106.56
N GLN A 227 46.22 22.75 -107.42
CA GLN A 227 44.90 23.36 -107.16
C GLN A 227 43.67 22.51 -107.58
N SER A 228 43.72 21.17 -107.51
CA SER A 228 42.63 20.31 -108.06
C SER A 228 42.27 19.04 -107.26
N ALA A 229 41.76 19.19 -106.02
CA ALA A 229 41.14 18.07 -105.27
C ALA A 229 40.02 18.52 -104.30
N ALA A 230 38.78 18.08 -104.57
CA ALA A 230 37.63 18.08 -103.64
C ALA A 230 37.59 16.73 -102.86
N ALA A 231 36.99 16.53 -101.68
CA ALA A 231 35.84 17.12 -100.96
C ALA A 231 34.45 16.56 -101.34
N ALA A 232 34.01 15.49 -100.65
CA ALA A 232 32.61 15.10 -100.39
C ALA A 232 32.51 13.88 -99.41
N ASP A 233 31.55 13.92 -98.47
CA ASP A 233 30.54 12.86 -98.17
C ASP A 233 30.02 12.89 -96.72
N GLN A 234 28.72 12.59 -96.54
CA GLN A 234 27.95 12.74 -95.30
C GLN A 234 26.66 11.88 -95.34
N GLU A 235 26.00 11.69 -94.18
CA GLU A 235 24.57 11.33 -94.01
C GLU A 235 24.11 9.84 -94.07
N GLN A 236 23.91 9.24 -92.88
CA GLN A 236 22.88 8.21 -92.58
C GLN A 236 22.77 8.09 -91.03
N ILE A 237 21.86 8.74 -90.32
CA ILE A 237 20.38 8.63 -90.27
C ILE A 237 19.85 7.29 -89.71
N ALA A 238 19.54 7.34 -88.40
CA ALA A 238 18.45 6.71 -87.66
C ALA A 238 17.77 5.42 -88.19
N SER A 239 17.91 4.36 -87.39
CA SER A 239 16.81 3.42 -87.09
C SER A 239 17.07 2.70 -85.74
N LEU A 240 16.08 1.93 -85.25
CA LEU A 240 16.18 0.97 -84.13
C LEU A 240 16.36 1.50 -82.69
N THR A 241 15.30 2.03 -82.09
CA THR A 241 14.87 1.57 -80.74
C THR A 241 13.35 1.61 -80.62
N ALA A 242 12.67 0.64 -81.22
CA ALA A 242 11.25 0.41 -81.03
C ALA A 242 11.04 -0.95 -80.35
N THR A 243 10.97 -0.97 -79.02
CA THR A 243 10.42 -2.08 -78.21
C THR A 243 10.40 -1.70 -76.73
N ALA A 244 9.20 -1.69 -76.13
CA ALA A 244 8.86 -2.40 -74.88
C ALA A 244 7.73 -1.70 -74.09
N ASN A 245 6.52 -2.27 -74.21
CA ASN A 245 5.54 -2.44 -73.13
C ASN A 245 4.92 -1.19 -72.47
N GLU A 246 3.78 -0.77 -73.04
CA GLU A 246 2.72 -0.02 -72.36
C GLU A 246 1.36 -0.65 -72.72
N THR A 247 0.33 -0.46 -71.89
CA THR A 247 -0.97 -1.20 -71.86
C THR A 247 -0.83 -2.69 -71.48
N ALA A 248 -1.53 -3.26 -70.50
CA ALA A 248 -2.58 -2.76 -69.61
C ALA A 248 -3.88 -2.30 -70.30
N GLU A 249 -4.74 -3.27 -70.62
CA GLU A 249 -6.20 -3.07 -70.57
C GLU A 249 -6.88 -4.39 -70.14
N ALA A 250 -8.01 -4.30 -69.45
CA ALA A 250 -8.74 -5.46 -68.93
C ALA A 250 -10.24 -5.29 -69.15
N LEU A 251 -10.87 -6.22 -69.86
CA LEU A 251 -12.29 -6.53 -69.75
C LEU A 251 -12.62 -7.86 -70.46
N SER A 252 -13.80 -8.42 -70.14
CA SER A 252 -14.55 -9.39 -70.97
C SER A 252 -13.93 -10.81 -71.14
N GLU A 253 -14.65 -11.92 -70.97
CA GLU A 253 -15.93 -12.19 -70.28
C GLU A 253 -16.10 -13.71 -70.09
N ALA A 254 -17.13 -14.08 -69.30
CA ALA A 254 -17.98 -15.26 -69.48
C ALA A 254 -17.39 -16.71 -69.45
N GLU A 255 -18.09 -17.54 -68.67
CA GLU A 255 -18.51 -18.92 -69.02
C GLU A 255 -17.46 -19.99 -69.40
N ALA A 256 -17.23 -20.94 -68.49
CA ALA A 256 -17.70 -22.32 -68.71
C ALA A 256 -17.79 -23.16 -67.41
N ALA A 257 -18.87 -23.95 -67.32
CA ALA A 257 -19.13 -25.14 -66.47
C ALA A 257 -18.91 -25.06 -64.93
N ARG A 258 -19.84 -25.41 -64.02
CA ARG A 258 -20.92 -26.43 -63.91
C ARG A 258 -20.51 -27.79 -63.30
N LEU A 259 -21.26 -28.16 -62.24
CA LEU A 259 -21.70 -29.53 -61.85
C LEU A 259 -20.61 -30.50 -61.36
N ALA A 260 -20.85 -31.43 -60.42
CA ALA A 260 -21.91 -31.66 -59.40
C ALA A 260 -21.31 -32.65 -58.35
N GLU A 261 -21.98 -33.23 -57.33
CA GLU A 261 -23.36 -33.27 -56.79
C GLU A 261 -23.22 -33.56 -55.26
N ALA A 262 -24.16 -33.88 -54.37
CA ALA A 262 -25.59 -34.23 -54.36
C ALA A 262 -26.19 -33.79 -52.99
N ALA A 263 -27.35 -33.13 -52.94
CA ALA A 263 -28.71 -33.69 -52.84
C ALA A 263 -29.10 -34.31 -51.47
N ALA A 264 -30.03 -33.65 -50.76
CA ALA A 264 -31.37 -34.20 -50.47
C ALA A 264 -32.20 -33.21 -49.62
N ALA A 265 -33.17 -32.56 -50.26
CA ALA A 265 -34.34 -32.02 -49.59
C ALA A 265 -35.58 -32.65 -50.26
N GLU A 266 -36.67 -32.79 -49.52
CA GLU A 266 -37.92 -32.10 -49.87
C GLU A 266 -38.96 -32.30 -48.75
N ALA A 267 -39.67 -31.22 -48.43
CA ALA A 267 -40.89 -31.26 -47.64
C ALA A 267 -42.09 -31.24 -48.59
N LEU A 268 -43.23 -31.84 -48.23
CA LEU A 268 -44.52 -31.40 -48.80
C LEU A 268 -45.76 -31.91 -48.02
N ARG A 269 -46.65 -30.98 -47.67
CA ARG A 269 -48.14 -31.07 -47.58
C ARG A 269 -48.79 -32.18 -46.71
N ALA A 270 -49.92 -31.96 -46.01
CA ALA A 270 -50.74 -30.76 -45.73
C ALA A 270 -51.92 -31.13 -44.78
N ARG A 271 -52.68 -30.10 -44.33
CA ARG A 271 -53.97 -30.13 -43.59
C ARG A 271 -53.85 -30.51 -42.10
N LEU A 272 -54.48 -29.84 -41.12
CA LEU A 272 -55.80 -29.13 -40.97
C LEU A 272 -56.96 -30.03 -40.51
N GLU A 273 -57.74 -29.47 -39.56
CA GLU A 273 -59.16 -29.75 -39.25
C GLU A 273 -59.49 -31.11 -38.58
N ASP A 274 -60.39 -31.22 -37.57
CA ASP A 274 -61.19 -30.19 -36.87
C ASP A 274 -61.78 -30.62 -35.49
N ALA A 275 -62.36 -29.65 -34.78
CA ALA A 275 -63.57 -29.68 -33.90
C ALA A 275 -63.70 -30.55 -32.61
N ASP A 276 -63.91 -29.84 -31.48
CA ASP A 276 -65.02 -29.87 -30.51
C ASP A 276 -65.75 -31.17 -30.06
N ALA A 277 -66.10 -31.24 -28.76
CA ALA A 277 -67.48 -31.06 -28.26
C ALA A 277 -67.61 -31.18 -26.72
N GLU A 278 -68.66 -30.60 -26.13
CA GLU A 278 -69.01 -30.65 -24.70
C GLU A 278 -70.52 -30.90 -24.49
N LEU A 279 -70.92 -31.22 -23.24
CA LEU A 279 -72.28 -31.21 -22.66
C LEU A 279 -73.33 -32.21 -23.18
N THR A 280 -73.87 -33.02 -22.26
CA THR A 280 -75.27 -32.85 -21.79
C THR A 280 -75.62 -33.76 -20.60
N ALA A 281 -76.24 -33.20 -19.57
CA ALA A 281 -77.56 -33.60 -19.04
C ALA A 281 -77.87 -32.93 -17.69
N MET A 282 -79.06 -32.36 -17.54
CA MET A 282 -79.60 -31.85 -16.28
C MET A 282 -81.02 -32.40 -16.10
N THR A 283 -81.40 -32.78 -14.88
CA THR A 283 -82.82 -32.96 -14.52
C THR A 283 -83.04 -32.70 -13.03
N LEU A 284 -84.15 -32.02 -12.71
CA LEU A 284 -84.53 -31.60 -11.36
C LEU A 284 -86.07 -31.64 -11.27
N ALA A 285 -86.63 -32.29 -10.25
CA ALA A 285 -88.06 -32.17 -9.91
C ALA A 285 -88.43 -32.71 -8.50
N LEU A 286 -89.05 -31.82 -7.71
CA LEU A 286 -90.19 -32.02 -6.79
C LEU A 286 -90.10 -32.74 -5.43
N GLU A 287 -91.12 -32.40 -4.61
CA GLU A 287 -91.68 -33.05 -3.40
C GLU A 287 -90.74 -33.22 -2.19
N GLU A 288 -90.81 -32.43 -1.11
CA GLU A 288 -91.85 -31.60 -0.46
C GLU A 288 -92.84 -32.31 0.50
N GLN A 289 -92.65 -32.01 1.81
CA GLN A 289 -93.65 -31.96 2.90
C GLN A 289 -94.20 -33.24 3.59
N ARG A 290 -94.53 -33.04 4.88
CA ARG A 290 -95.55 -33.74 5.72
C ARG A 290 -95.26 -35.18 6.21
N ARG A 291 -95.88 -35.64 7.33
CA ARG A 291 -96.31 -35.01 8.61
C ARG A 291 -96.71 -36.14 9.60
N ALA A 292 -96.18 -36.07 10.82
CA ALA A 292 -96.88 -36.08 12.12
C ALA A 292 -98.03 -37.06 12.47
N ALA A 293 -97.91 -37.61 13.69
CA ALA A 293 -98.98 -37.88 14.68
C ALA A 293 -99.98 -39.04 14.38
N GLU A 294 -100.86 -39.53 15.28
CA GLU A 294 -101.26 -39.08 16.63
C GLU A 294 -102.00 -40.21 17.43
N ASN A 295 -102.33 -39.96 18.71
CA ASN A 295 -103.32 -40.64 19.58
C ASN A 295 -103.08 -42.10 20.02
N THR A 296 -103.00 -42.48 21.30
CA THR A 296 -103.62 -42.07 22.60
C THR A 296 -105.03 -42.62 22.87
N LEU A 297 -105.39 -42.70 24.17
CA LEU A 297 -106.69 -43.11 24.77
C LEU A 297 -106.98 -44.59 25.12
N THR A 298 -105.96 -45.42 25.36
CA THR A 298 -106.07 -46.60 26.26
C THR A 298 -105.49 -46.30 27.66
N LEU A 299 -105.59 -45.03 28.09
CA LEU A 299 -104.62 -44.40 29.01
C LEU A 299 -105.16 -44.02 30.41
N LEU A 300 -106.35 -44.46 30.83
CA LEU A 300 -106.97 -44.01 32.10
C LEU A 300 -107.41 -45.12 33.08
N ALA A 301 -107.77 -46.31 32.59
CA ALA A 301 -108.04 -47.45 33.47
C ALA A 301 -106.76 -48.18 33.90
N ALA A 302 -105.76 -48.23 33.00
CA ALA A 302 -104.40 -48.62 33.36
C ALA A 302 -103.82 -47.67 34.42
N ALA A 303 -104.05 -46.36 34.29
CA ALA A 303 -103.31 -45.29 34.93
C ALA A 303 -103.18 -45.31 36.47
N ASN A 304 -104.00 -46.07 37.22
CA ASN A 304 -103.88 -46.19 38.68
C ASN A 304 -103.13 -47.46 39.14
N ALA A 305 -103.37 -48.62 38.53
CA ALA A 305 -102.50 -49.79 38.76
C ALA A 305 -101.11 -49.55 38.15
N ALA A 306 -101.10 -48.93 36.96
CA ALA A 306 -99.94 -48.34 36.36
C ALA A 306 -99.44 -47.10 37.11
N ARG A 307 -100.11 -46.55 38.14
CA ARG A 307 -99.51 -45.50 38.99
C ARG A 307 -98.53 -46.10 39.96
N ASP A 308 -98.93 -47.12 40.72
CA ASP A 308 -98.04 -47.75 41.70
C ASP A 308 -96.91 -48.53 40.99
N ASP A 309 -97.22 -49.13 39.83
CA ASP A 309 -96.23 -49.71 38.91
C ASP A 309 -95.38 -48.62 38.21
N LEU A 310 -95.92 -47.43 37.89
CA LEU A 310 -95.09 -46.30 37.46
C LEU A 310 -94.25 -45.73 38.59
N ASP A 311 -94.70 -45.69 39.85
CA ASP A 311 -93.94 -45.12 40.96
C ASP A 311 -92.79 -46.07 41.36
N MET A 312 -93.00 -47.40 41.28
CA MET A 312 -91.90 -48.38 41.36
C MET A 312 -90.98 -48.33 40.13
N ARG A 313 -91.52 -48.29 38.90
CA ARG A 313 -90.69 -48.12 37.68
C ARG A 313 -90.06 -46.74 37.59
N LEU A 314 -90.54 -45.73 38.30
CA LEU A 314 -89.95 -44.40 38.40
C LEU A 314 -88.83 -44.43 39.43
N ALA A 315 -88.96 -45.15 40.54
CA ALA A 315 -87.82 -45.42 41.42
C ALA A 315 -86.73 -46.23 40.69
N GLU A 316 -87.11 -47.29 39.95
CA GLU A 316 -86.19 -48.09 39.14
C GLU A 316 -85.60 -47.26 37.97
N ALA A 317 -86.40 -46.48 37.26
CA ALA A 317 -85.93 -45.62 36.17
C ALA A 317 -85.15 -44.40 36.66
N LEU A 318 -85.37 -43.91 37.89
CA LEU A 318 -84.53 -42.88 38.52
C LEU A 318 -83.19 -43.48 38.95
N LEU A 319 -83.16 -44.71 39.47
CA LEU A 319 -81.91 -45.42 39.75
C LEU A 319 -81.16 -45.81 38.47
N ALA A 320 -81.86 -46.27 37.43
CA ALA A 320 -81.29 -46.55 36.12
C ALA A 320 -80.86 -45.27 35.39
N ARG A 321 -81.58 -44.16 35.56
CA ARG A 321 -81.17 -42.83 35.11
C ARG A 321 -79.94 -42.35 35.86
N GLN A 322 -79.89 -42.46 37.19
CA GLN A 322 -78.71 -42.12 38.00
C GLN A 322 -77.50 -42.97 37.58
N ALA A 323 -77.70 -44.26 37.30
CA ALA A 323 -76.66 -45.13 36.76
C ALA A 323 -76.25 -44.75 35.33
N ALA A 324 -77.19 -44.34 34.48
CA ALA A 324 -76.92 -43.84 33.13
C ALA A 324 -76.23 -42.48 33.13
N GLU A 325 -76.57 -41.57 34.05
CA GLU A 325 -75.91 -40.29 34.29
C GLU A 325 -74.49 -40.51 34.82
N ASN A 326 -74.28 -41.45 35.75
CA ASN A 326 -72.96 -41.85 36.22
C ASN A 326 -72.11 -42.53 35.11
N ASN A 327 -72.73 -43.33 34.24
CA ASN A 327 -72.04 -43.95 33.11
C ASN A 327 -71.75 -42.94 31.99
N LEU A 328 -72.65 -41.99 31.74
CA LEU A 328 -72.44 -40.87 30.82
C LEU A 328 -71.33 -39.96 31.34
N GLN A 329 -71.31 -39.63 32.64
CA GLN A 329 -70.22 -38.87 33.25
C GLN A 329 -68.89 -39.61 33.13
N ARG A 330 -68.87 -40.95 33.30
CA ARG A 330 -67.66 -41.74 33.06
C ARG A 330 -67.22 -41.67 31.60
N ALA A 331 -68.14 -41.85 30.65
CA ALA A 331 -67.84 -41.77 29.21
C ALA A 331 -67.41 -40.37 28.76
N LEU A 332 -67.94 -39.30 29.39
CA LEU A 332 -67.49 -37.93 29.18
C LEU A 332 -66.08 -37.70 29.75
N ASN A 333 -65.77 -38.25 30.93
CA ASN A 333 -64.44 -38.19 31.51
C ASN A 333 -63.43 -38.98 30.65
N GLU A 334 -63.77 -40.19 30.22
CA GLU A 334 -62.97 -41.04 29.31
C GLU A 334 -62.78 -40.36 27.93
N GLY A 335 -63.81 -39.66 27.44
CA GLY A 335 -63.71 -38.80 26.25
C GLY A 335 -62.73 -37.65 26.45
N SER A 336 -62.81 -36.92 27.57
CA SER A 336 -61.89 -35.81 27.85
C SER A 336 -60.43 -36.26 28.06
N ASP A 337 -60.21 -37.47 28.56
CA ASP A 337 -58.88 -38.10 28.65
C ASP A 337 -58.35 -38.51 27.27
N LEU A 338 -59.22 -39.03 26.38
CA LEU A 338 -58.87 -39.29 24.98
C LEU A 338 -58.57 -38.01 24.20
N ASP A 339 -59.36 -36.94 24.38
CA ASP A 339 -59.13 -35.63 23.77
C ASP A 339 -57.83 -35.00 24.28
N ALA A 340 -57.55 -35.09 25.59
CA ALA A 340 -56.29 -34.62 26.17
C ALA A 340 -55.07 -35.40 25.63
N ARG A 341 -55.19 -36.72 25.47
CA ARG A 341 -54.14 -37.56 24.86
C ARG A 341 -53.94 -37.27 23.38
N LEU A 342 -55.02 -36.99 22.63
CA LEU A 342 -54.94 -36.59 21.23
C LEU A 342 -54.27 -35.21 21.10
N LEU A 343 -54.63 -34.25 21.95
CA LEU A 343 -54.00 -32.94 22.00
C LEU A 343 -52.50 -33.06 22.32
N ALA A 344 -52.13 -33.89 23.30
CA ALA A 344 -50.73 -34.15 23.66
C ALA A 344 -49.95 -34.83 22.53
N ALA A 345 -50.58 -35.79 21.82
CA ALA A 345 -49.96 -36.46 20.67
C ALA A 345 -49.76 -35.51 19.48
N LEU A 346 -50.71 -34.59 19.24
CA LEU A 346 -50.57 -33.53 18.24
C LEU A 346 -49.47 -32.53 18.63
N SER A 347 -49.43 -32.06 19.87
CA SER A 347 -48.35 -31.17 20.32
C SER A 347 -46.96 -31.82 20.26
N LEU A 348 -46.88 -33.15 20.44
CA LEU A 348 -45.64 -33.91 20.26
C LEU A 348 -45.28 -34.04 18.77
N GLN A 349 -46.26 -34.24 17.89
CA GLN A 349 -46.04 -34.23 16.45
C GLN A 349 -45.52 -32.86 15.99
N ASP A 350 -46.17 -31.78 16.41
CA ASP A 350 -45.78 -30.41 16.08
C ASP A 350 -44.37 -30.07 16.63
N SER A 351 -44.03 -30.52 17.85
CA SER A 351 -42.68 -30.32 18.39
C SER A 351 -41.62 -31.13 17.61
N THR A 352 -41.91 -32.38 17.23
CA THR A 352 -40.97 -33.17 16.41
C THR A 352 -40.81 -32.64 14.99
N GLN A 353 -41.83 -31.98 14.43
CA GLN A 353 -41.71 -31.28 13.15
C GLN A 353 -40.84 -30.03 13.30
N ALA A 354 -41.05 -29.22 14.35
CA ALA A 354 -40.21 -28.06 14.62
C ALA A 354 -38.74 -28.44 14.89
N GLU A 355 -38.48 -29.56 15.57
CA GLU A 355 -37.13 -30.12 15.74
C GLU A 355 -36.51 -30.55 14.40
N LEU A 356 -37.29 -31.16 13.51
CA LEU A 356 -36.84 -31.55 12.17
C LEU A 356 -36.51 -30.33 11.30
N ASP A 357 -37.41 -29.35 11.26
CA ASP A 357 -37.24 -28.11 10.48
C ASP A 357 -36.02 -27.31 10.99
N ALA A 358 -35.82 -27.24 12.32
CA ALA A 358 -34.64 -26.62 12.92
C ALA A 358 -33.35 -27.41 12.66
N ALA A 359 -33.41 -28.75 12.59
CA ALA A 359 -32.27 -29.58 12.22
C ALA A 359 -31.89 -29.40 10.73
N GLN A 360 -32.88 -29.22 9.85
CA GLN A 360 -32.65 -28.90 8.44
C GLN A 360 -32.07 -27.49 8.26
N ALA A 361 -32.62 -26.47 8.92
CA ALA A 361 -32.06 -25.11 8.88
C ALA A 361 -30.60 -25.06 9.38
N ARG A 362 -30.26 -25.86 10.40
CA ARG A 362 -28.87 -26.03 10.87
C ARG A 362 -27.97 -26.74 9.86
N LEU A 363 -28.49 -27.72 9.12
CA LEU A 363 -27.76 -28.40 8.05
C LEU A 363 -27.45 -27.44 6.90
N ASP A 364 -28.47 -26.70 6.44
CA ASP A 364 -28.36 -25.73 5.35
C ASP A 364 -27.37 -24.61 5.70
N ALA A 365 -27.41 -24.09 6.94
CA ALA A 365 -26.44 -23.11 7.42
C ALA A 365 -24.99 -23.64 7.40
N VAL A 366 -24.77 -24.90 7.80
CA VAL A 366 -23.45 -25.55 7.75
C VAL A 366 -23.00 -25.83 6.30
N GLU A 367 -23.92 -26.11 5.37
CA GLU A 367 -23.59 -26.22 3.95
C GLU A 367 -23.14 -24.87 3.35
N VAL A 368 -23.82 -23.78 3.70
CA VAL A 368 -23.46 -22.40 3.29
C VAL A 368 -22.13 -21.96 3.91
N GLU A 369 -21.87 -22.28 5.18
CA GLU A 369 -20.58 -22.01 5.82
C GLU A 369 -19.46 -22.82 5.14
N ARG A 370 -19.69 -24.11 4.84
CA ARG A 370 -18.74 -24.96 4.10
C ARG A 370 -18.43 -24.40 2.71
N GLU A 371 -19.43 -23.95 1.97
CA GLU A 371 -19.22 -23.35 0.63
C GLU A 371 -18.47 -22.01 0.72
N THR A 372 -18.77 -21.20 1.73
CA THR A 372 -18.05 -19.95 2.02
C THR A 372 -16.59 -20.21 2.38
N LEU A 373 -16.31 -21.19 3.26
CA LEU A 373 -14.96 -21.60 3.63
C LEU A 373 -14.19 -22.22 2.44
N SER A 374 -14.85 -23.03 1.62
CA SER A 374 -14.29 -23.57 0.36
C SER A 374 -13.89 -22.45 -0.60
N THR A 375 -14.74 -21.45 -0.78
CA THR A 375 -14.48 -20.28 -1.63
C THR A 375 -13.31 -19.45 -1.10
N ARG A 376 -13.24 -19.21 0.22
CA ARG A 376 -12.12 -18.52 0.87
C ARG A 376 -10.80 -19.30 0.76
N LEU A 377 -10.84 -20.63 0.87
CA LEU A 377 -9.67 -21.50 0.69
C LEU A 377 -9.18 -21.47 -0.76
N ALA A 378 -10.09 -21.54 -1.75
CA ALA A 378 -9.74 -21.44 -3.16
C ALA A 378 -9.11 -20.07 -3.49
N ALA A 379 -9.64 -18.97 -2.94
CA ALA A 379 -9.06 -17.63 -3.09
C ALA A 379 -7.68 -17.52 -2.44
N ALA A 380 -7.47 -18.11 -1.26
CA ALA A 380 -6.18 -18.12 -0.58
C ALA A 380 -5.11 -18.93 -1.35
N LEU A 381 -5.48 -20.10 -1.89
CA LEU A 381 -4.59 -20.91 -2.73
C LEU A 381 -4.26 -20.22 -4.06
N ALA A 382 -5.23 -19.53 -4.67
CA ALA A 382 -4.99 -18.71 -5.85
C ALA A 382 -3.99 -17.57 -5.54
N ALA A 383 -4.19 -16.84 -4.44
CA ALA A 383 -3.27 -15.80 -3.99
C ALA A 383 -1.85 -16.34 -3.71
N GLN A 384 -1.73 -17.50 -3.05
CA GLN A 384 -0.44 -18.17 -2.86
C GLN A 384 0.24 -18.46 -4.20
N SER A 385 -0.47 -19.07 -5.16
CA SER A 385 0.09 -19.37 -6.49
C SER A 385 0.50 -18.12 -7.27
N GLY A 386 -0.19 -16.99 -7.04
CA GLY A 386 0.23 -15.67 -7.53
C GLY A 386 1.57 -15.25 -6.91
N THR A 387 1.69 -15.25 -5.59
CA THR A 387 2.95 -14.88 -4.91
C THR A 387 4.12 -15.80 -5.24
N GLU A 388 3.88 -17.08 -5.53
CA GLU A 388 4.91 -18.02 -6.00
C GLU A 388 5.35 -17.70 -7.44
N ALA A 389 4.43 -17.30 -8.32
CA ALA A 389 4.74 -16.85 -9.68
C ALA A 389 5.44 -15.47 -9.70
N ASP A 390 5.04 -14.54 -8.83
CA ASP A 390 5.69 -13.24 -8.65
C ASP A 390 7.12 -13.42 -8.13
N LEU A 391 7.32 -14.32 -7.14
CA LEU A 391 8.64 -14.67 -6.61
C LEU A 391 9.54 -15.30 -7.69
N ALA A 392 9.02 -16.24 -8.48
CA ALA A 392 9.76 -16.85 -9.58
C ALA A 392 10.13 -15.82 -10.66
N THR A 393 9.24 -14.87 -10.95
CA THR A 393 9.48 -13.76 -11.88
C THR A 393 10.56 -12.81 -11.36
N ALA A 394 10.52 -12.47 -10.06
CA ALA A 394 11.54 -11.65 -9.42
C ALA A 394 12.91 -12.35 -9.36
N GLN A 395 12.94 -13.67 -9.14
CA GLN A 395 14.16 -14.48 -9.20
C GLN A 395 14.75 -14.50 -10.62
N ALA A 396 13.93 -14.75 -11.65
CA ALA A 396 14.38 -14.73 -13.04
C ALA A 396 14.89 -13.34 -13.48
N ALA A 397 14.25 -12.26 -13.02
CA ALA A 397 14.73 -10.90 -13.26
C ALA A 397 16.07 -10.60 -12.55
N LEU A 398 16.26 -11.11 -11.34
CA LEU A 398 17.53 -11.00 -10.61
C LEU A 398 18.66 -11.80 -11.28
N GLU A 399 18.39 -13.03 -11.73
CA GLU A 399 19.35 -13.85 -12.47
C GLU A 399 19.75 -13.19 -13.81
N ALA A 400 18.78 -12.59 -14.53
CA ALA A 400 19.05 -11.84 -15.75
C ALA A 400 19.93 -10.60 -15.49
N ALA A 401 19.60 -9.80 -14.47
CA ALA A 401 20.40 -8.62 -14.09
C ALA A 401 21.82 -8.98 -13.62
N LEU A 402 21.99 -10.12 -12.92
CA LEU A 402 23.31 -10.64 -12.55
C LEU A 402 24.12 -11.10 -13.77
N ALA A 403 23.46 -11.72 -14.77
CA ALA A 403 24.12 -12.11 -16.03
C ALA A 403 24.54 -10.88 -16.85
N GLU A 404 23.68 -9.86 -16.94
CA GLU A 404 23.98 -8.58 -17.61
C GLU A 404 25.12 -7.81 -16.91
N SER A 405 25.13 -7.81 -15.56
CA SER A 405 26.24 -7.28 -14.77
C SER A 405 27.55 -8.05 -14.97
N ALA A 406 27.50 -9.37 -15.21
CA ALA A 406 28.69 -10.18 -15.47
C ALA A 406 29.24 -9.98 -16.90
N LEU A 407 28.36 -9.79 -17.88
CA LEU A 407 28.74 -9.46 -19.26
C LEU A 407 29.40 -8.07 -19.34
N SER A 408 28.76 -7.05 -18.76
CA SER A 408 29.33 -5.69 -18.71
C SER A 408 30.64 -5.61 -17.91
N GLN A 409 30.79 -6.40 -16.83
CA GLN A 409 32.10 -6.53 -16.17
C GLN A 409 33.16 -7.14 -17.11
N ALA A 410 32.83 -8.19 -17.86
CA ALA A 410 33.77 -8.81 -18.80
C ALA A 410 34.16 -7.87 -19.95
N GLU A 411 33.22 -7.07 -20.46
CA GLU A 411 33.49 -6.03 -21.47
C GLU A 411 34.42 -4.94 -20.92
N ILE A 412 34.23 -4.50 -19.66
CA ILE A 412 35.12 -3.55 -19.00
C ILE A 412 36.52 -4.15 -18.76
N GLU A 413 36.62 -5.42 -18.37
CA GLU A 413 37.90 -6.12 -18.22
C GLU A 413 38.64 -6.28 -19.56
N GLU A 414 37.93 -6.54 -20.65
CA GLU A 414 38.52 -6.56 -22.00
C GLU A 414 38.96 -5.16 -22.45
N GLN A 415 38.12 -4.14 -22.30
CA GLN A 415 38.48 -2.75 -22.64
C GLN A 415 39.71 -2.28 -21.85
N LEU A 416 39.81 -2.61 -20.57
CA LEU A 416 40.98 -2.31 -19.73
C LEU A 416 42.24 -3.03 -20.25
N ALA A 417 42.13 -4.29 -20.65
CA ALA A 417 43.24 -5.04 -21.24
C ALA A 417 43.69 -4.47 -22.60
N GLN A 418 42.75 -4.05 -23.46
CA GLN A 418 43.04 -3.37 -24.72
C GLN A 418 43.70 -2.01 -24.49
N ALA A 419 43.23 -1.22 -23.52
CA ALA A 419 43.80 0.07 -23.16
C ALA A 419 45.25 -0.06 -22.64
N LEU A 420 45.52 -1.04 -21.77
CA LEU A 420 46.87 -1.33 -21.28
C LEU A 420 47.84 -1.77 -22.39
N LEU A 421 47.36 -2.52 -23.40
CA LEU A 421 48.14 -2.86 -24.58
C LEU A 421 48.41 -1.63 -25.47
N ALA A 422 47.44 -0.74 -25.62
CA ALA A 422 47.61 0.52 -26.35
C ALA A 422 48.59 1.48 -25.66
N GLU A 423 48.58 1.55 -24.32
CA GLU A 423 49.56 2.30 -23.52
C GLU A 423 50.97 1.72 -23.69
N GLN A 424 51.14 0.41 -23.61
CA GLN A 424 52.43 -0.26 -23.85
C GLN A 424 52.94 -0.04 -25.28
N ALA A 425 52.05 -0.04 -26.28
CA ALA A 425 52.40 0.28 -27.66
C ALA A 425 52.84 1.75 -27.83
N ARG A 426 52.13 2.70 -27.20
CA ARG A 426 52.53 4.13 -27.16
C ARG A 426 53.90 4.30 -26.47
N ALA A 427 54.14 3.64 -25.36
CA ALA A 427 55.43 3.69 -24.65
C ALA A 427 56.59 3.11 -25.48
N ALA A 428 56.36 1.99 -26.19
CA ALA A 428 57.34 1.42 -27.10
C ALA A 428 57.63 2.32 -28.31
N ALA A 429 56.60 2.97 -28.87
CA ALA A 429 56.76 3.95 -29.94
C ALA A 429 57.54 5.20 -29.48
N LEU A 430 57.29 5.69 -28.26
CA LEU A 430 58.02 6.82 -27.69
C LEU A 430 59.51 6.49 -27.49
N ALA A 431 59.83 5.31 -26.97
CA ALA A 431 61.22 4.87 -26.81
C ALA A 431 61.94 4.70 -28.18
N ALA A 432 61.21 4.35 -29.23
CA ALA A 432 61.74 4.31 -30.60
C ALA A 432 62.03 5.72 -31.13
N THR A 433 61.10 6.67 -31.01
CA THR A 433 61.32 8.05 -31.48
C THR A 433 62.36 8.81 -30.66
N GLU A 434 62.50 8.56 -29.37
CA GLU A 434 63.64 9.04 -28.56
C GLU A 434 64.99 8.50 -29.08
N THR A 435 65.03 7.23 -29.49
CA THR A 435 66.23 6.61 -30.07
C THR A 435 66.57 7.21 -31.43
N GLU A 436 65.57 7.40 -32.30
CA GLU A 436 65.73 8.06 -33.60
C GLU A 436 66.19 9.51 -33.44
N LEU A 437 65.57 10.29 -32.55
CA LEU A 437 65.95 11.67 -32.24
C LEU A 437 67.39 11.76 -31.74
N SER A 438 67.81 10.87 -30.84
CA SER A 438 69.20 10.78 -30.36
C SER A 438 70.17 10.49 -31.52
N SER A 439 69.81 9.61 -32.44
CA SER A 439 70.61 9.33 -33.64
C SER A 439 70.71 10.52 -34.60
N ALA A 440 69.62 11.27 -34.76
CA ALA A 440 69.56 12.47 -35.61
C ALA A 440 70.38 13.63 -35.00
N GLN A 441 70.32 13.80 -33.68
CA GLN A 441 71.18 14.76 -32.96
C GLN A 441 72.68 14.41 -33.10
N ALA A 442 73.04 13.13 -33.03
CA ALA A 442 74.41 12.69 -33.27
C ALA A 442 74.86 12.96 -34.73
N GLN A 443 74.00 12.70 -35.71
CA GLN A 443 74.29 13.03 -37.12
C GLN A 443 74.45 14.55 -37.33
N ALA A 444 73.57 15.37 -36.75
CA ALA A 444 73.65 16.82 -36.82
C ALA A 444 74.96 17.36 -36.23
N ALA A 445 75.36 16.89 -35.03
CA ALA A 445 76.65 17.25 -34.44
C ALA A 445 77.85 16.82 -35.31
N THR A 446 77.73 15.69 -36.02
CA THR A 446 78.77 15.25 -36.98
C THR A 446 78.83 16.18 -38.20
N MET A 447 77.68 16.68 -38.67
CA MET A 447 77.60 17.67 -39.76
C MET A 447 78.14 19.04 -39.33
N GLU A 448 77.86 19.52 -38.11
CA GLU A 448 78.47 20.75 -37.59
C GLU A 448 80.00 20.65 -37.54
N ASP A 449 80.55 19.51 -37.08
CA ASP A 449 82.00 19.29 -37.07
C ASP A 449 82.59 19.22 -38.48
N GLN A 450 81.90 18.60 -39.44
CA GLN A 450 82.30 18.60 -40.86
C GLN A 450 82.26 20.00 -41.47
N LEU A 451 81.21 20.79 -41.21
CA LEU A 451 81.07 22.17 -41.67
C LEU A 451 82.17 23.06 -41.08
N ARG A 452 82.48 22.90 -39.79
CA ARG A 452 83.58 23.61 -39.12
C ARG A 452 84.94 23.28 -39.74
N VAL A 453 85.19 22.03 -40.11
CA VAL A 453 86.40 21.63 -40.84
C VAL A 453 86.42 22.21 -42.26
N ALA A 454 85.29 22.24 -42.95
CA ALA A 454 85.18 22.83 -44.30
C ALA A 454 85.43 24.35 -44.30
N LEU A 455 84.92 25.07 -43.30
CA LEU A 455 85.15 26.52 -43.13
C LEU A 455 86.62 26.83 -42.82
N LEU A 456 87.28 26.04 -41.95
CA LEU A 456 88.72 26.17 -41.69
C LEU A 456 89.56 25.86 -42.94
N LEU A 457 89.13 24.90 -43.77
CA LEU A 457 89.76 24.61 -45.05
C LEU A 457 89.58 25.79 -46.03
N GLN A 458 88.39 26.38 -46.12
CA GLN A 458 88.14 27.57 -46.93
C GLN A 458 89.03 28.75 -46.49
N GLU A 459 89.10 29.06 -45.20
CA GLU A 459 89.97 30.12 -44.67
C GLU A 459 91.45 29.88 -45.05
N SER A 460 91.91 28.63 -45.00
CA SER A 460 93.27 28.27 -45.42
C SER A 460 93.51 28.43 -46.93
N LEU A 461 92.51 28.13 -47.77
CA LEU A 461 92.57 28.30 -49.22
C LEU A 461 92.50 29.78 -49.63
N GLU A 462 91.70 30.59 -48.93
CA GLU A 462 91.67 32.05 -49.13
C GLU A 462 93.01 32.69 -48.75
N ALA A 463 93.65 32.24 -47.67
CA ALA A 463 95.00 32.65 -47.31
C ALA A 463 96.06 32.20 -48.33
N GLU A 464 95.94 30.98 -48.88
CA GLU A 464 96.82 30.50 -49.96
C GLU A 464 96.65 31.33 -51.23
N VAL A 465 95.41 31.59 -51.68
CA VAL A 465 95.10 32.46 -52.83
C VAL A 465 95.62 33.89 -52.62
N ALA A 466 95.48 34.45 -51.42
CA ALA A 466 96.07 35.74 -51.08
C ALA A 466 97.59 35.72 -51.23
N SER A 467 98.28 34.71 -50.70
CA SER A 467 99.74 34.56 -50.84
C SER A 467 100.19 34.38 -52.30
N LEU A 468 99.43 33.63 -53.09
CA LEU A 468 99.67 33.45 -54.52
C LEU A 468 99.47 34.77 -55.28
N SER A 469 98.43 35.55 -54.95
CA SER A 469 98.21 36.88 -55.55
C SER A 469 99.33 37.86 -55.22
N GLN A 470 99.90 37.82 -54.01
CA GLN A 470 101.05 38.63 -53.64
C GLN A 470 102.31 38.18 -54.41
N SER A 471 102.60 36.87 -54.45
CA SER A 471 103.73 36.34 -55.22
C SER A 471 103.63 36.70 -56.71
N ARG A 472 102.41 36.70 -57.26
CA ARG A 472 102.13 37.17 -58.62
C ARG A 472 102.42 38.66 -58.76
N SER A 473 101.96 39.50 -57.84
CA SER A 473 102.27 40.93 -57.82
C SER A 473 103.79 41.19 -57.79
N GLU A 474 104.52 40.41 -56.98
CA GLU A 474 105.99 40.47 -56.89
C GLU A 474 106.63 40.08 -58.23
N THR A 475 106.18 39.00 -58.89
CA THR A 475 106.64 38.65 -60.26
C THR A 475 106.24 39.66 -61.33
N GLU A 476 105.11 40.37 -61.18
CA GLU A 476 104.70 41.43 -62.10
C GLU A 476 105.53 42.71 -61.88
N THR A 477 106.01 42.98 -60.66
CA THR A 477 107.01 44.05 -60.41
C THR A 477 108.42 43.67 -60.84
N ASP A 478 108.86 42.41 -60.67
CA ASP A 478 110.12 41.92 -61.25
C ASP A 478 110.09 41.99 -62.78
N ARG A 479 108.93 41.65 -63.39
CA ARG A 479 108.70 41.83 -64.83
C ARG A 479 108.75 43.31 -65.21
N ALA A 480 108.16 44.21 -64.43
CA ALA A 480 108.22 45.65 -64.68
C ALA A 480 109.64 46.22 -64.55
N GLU A 481 110.47 45.71 -63.64
CA GLU A 481 111.87 46.13 -63.54
C GLU A 481 112.74 45.55 -64.68
N LEU A 482 112.46 44.31 -65.10
CA LEU A 482 113.04 43.74 -66.33
C LEU A 482 112.62 44.53 -67.57
N GLU A 483 111.35 44.95 -67.68
CA GLU A 483 110.84 45.78 -68.76
C GLU A 483 111.39 47.21 -68.71
N ALA A 484 111.67 47.78 -67.54
CA ALA A 484 112.39 49.05 -67.42
C ALA A 484 113.86 48.93 -67.88
N ARG A 485 114.55 47.84 -67.53
CA ARG A 485 115.90 47.53 -68.02
C ARG A 485 115.90 47.25 -69.53
N LEU A 486 114.85 46.62 -70.06
CA LEU A 486 114.64 46.41 -71.50
C LEU A 486 114.35 47.73 -72.21
N ALA A 487 113.54 48.61 -71.62
CA ALA A 487 113.22 49.93 -72.14
C ALA A 487 114.47 50.83 -72.21
N GLN A 488 115.40 50.72 -71.25
CA GLN A 488 116.69 51.41 -71.32
C GLN A 488 117.54 50.95 -72.52
N ALA A 489 117.49 49.66 -72.90
CA ALA A 489 118.17 49.14 -74.09
C ALA A 489 117.42 49.42 -75.41
N LEU A 490 116.08 49.46 -75.36
CA LEU A 490 115.22 49.78 -76.50
C LEU A 490 115.21 51.28 -76.83
N ALA A 491 115.43 52.16 -75.84
CA ALA A 491 115.56 53.61 -76.06
C ALA A 491 116.73 53.96 -76.99
N GLU A 492 117.82 53.19 -76.98
CA GLU A 492 118.96 53.38 -77.88
C GLU A 492 118.71 52.83 -79.32
N THR A 493 117.64 52.06 -79.54
CA THR A 493 117.34 51.41 -80.84
C THR A 493 116.04 51.87 -81.49
N LEU A 494 115.05 52.36 -80.73
CA LEU A 494 113.80 52.92 -81.25
C LEU A 494 113.85 54.42 -81.58
N ALA A 495 114.99 55.08 -81.32
CA ALA A 495 115.35 56.36 -81.95
C ALA A 495 115.49 56.27 -83.49
N ALA A 496 115.33 55.08 -84.08
CA ALA A 496 115.37 54.82 -85.52
C ALA A 496 113.99 54.62 -86.19
N GLN A 497 112.87 54.71 -85.46
CA GLN A 497 111.52 54.49 -86.00
C GLN A 497 110.49 55.52 -85.51
N GLU A 498 110.77 56.81 -85.72
CA GLU A 498 109.73 57.84 -85.83
C GLU A 498 108.81 57.52 -87.03
N ALA A 499 107.69 56.81 -86.82
CA ALA A 499 106.41 56.98 -87.55
C ALA A 499 105.37 55.89 -87.21
N LEU A 500 104.60 56.06 -86.13
CA LEU A 500 103.14 55.86 -86.21
C LEU A 500 102.36 56.63 -85.13
N GLU A 501 101.14 57.01 -85.50
CA GLU A 501 100.34 58.13 -84.98
C GLU A 501 99.81 58.02 -83.55
N SER A 502 99.39 59.17 -83.01
CA SER A 502 98.82 59.37 -81.68
C SER A 502 97.29 59.29 -81.62
N GLN A 503 96.73 58.80 -80.51
CA GLN A 503 95.50 59.35 -79.92
C GLN A 503 95.28 58.89 -78.46
N MET A 504 94.74 59.80 -77.63
CA MET A 504 94.11 59.49 -76.33
C MET A 504 92.62 59.84 -76.43
N THR A 505 91.73 58.97 -75.95
CA THR A 505 90.28 59.21 -75.94
C THR A 505 89.58 58.56 -74.74
N GLU A 506 88.54 59.25 -74.25
CA GLU A 506 87.36 58.85 -73.46
C GLU A 506 87.41 57.89 -72.23
N ALA A 507 88.45 57.08 -72.01
CA ALA A 507 88.45 56.06 -70.95
C ALA A 507 88.26 56.63 -69.52
N GLU A 508 88.97 57.72 -69.20
CA GLU A 508 89.00 58.29 -67.84
C GLU A 508 87.67 58.93 -67.40
N ARG A 509 86.76 59.24 -68.33
CA ARG A 509 85.44 59.82 -68.01
C ARG A 509 84.40 58.77 -67.62
N GLN A 510 84.49 57.55 -68.15
CA GLN A 510 83.48 56.52 -67.91
C GLN A 510 83.62 55.89 -66.52
N ALA A 511 84.84 55.75 -66.00
CA ALA A 511 85.10 55.17 -64.68
C ALA A 511 84.40 55.93 -63.53
N VAL A 512 84.38 57.27 -63.59
CA VAL A 512 83.76 58.12 -62.56
C VAL A 512 82.23 58.01 -62.55
N LEU A 513 81.62 57.82 -63.72
CA LEU A 513 80.17 57.68 -63.86
C LEU A 513 79.66 56.30 -63.41
N LEU A 514 80.43 55.23 -63.66
CA LEU A 514 80.10 53.87 -63.21
C LEU A 514 80.13 53.74 -61.67
N GLY A 515 81.09 54.37 -61.00
CA GLY A 515 81.16 54.36 -59.53
C GLY A 515 79.91 54.98 -58.87
N ALA A 516 79.43 56.11 -59.40
CA ALA A 516 78.23 56.78 -58.90
C ALA A 516 76.94 55.97 -59.17
N ALA A 517 76.85 55.29 -60.31
CA ALA A 517 75.70 54.46 -60.65
C ALA A 517 75.56 53.23 -59.73
N ASN A 518 76.67 52.53 -59.46
CA ASN A 518 76.68 51.33 -58.63
C ASN A 518 76.33 51.63 -57.16
N GLN A 519 76.75 52.77 -56.63
CA GLN A 519 76.38 53.15 -55.26
C GLN A 519 74.87 53.45 -55.13
N ALA A 520 74.30 54.18 -56.10
CA ALA A 520 72.86 54.47 -56.12
C ALA A 520 72.01 53.19 -56.22
N LEU A 521 72.45 52.20 -57.02
CA LEU A 521 71.78 50.90 -57.12
C LEU A 521 71.81 50.13 -55.79
N SER A 522 72.94 50.12 -55.08
CA SER A 522 73.06 49.44 -53.77
C SER A 522 72.19 50.07 -52.68
N GLU A 523 72.01 51.40 -52.71
CA GLU A 523 71.11 52.11 -51.78
C GLU A 523 69.63 51.82 -52.09
N GLU A 524 69.24 51.73 -53.37
CA GLU A 524 67.89 51.35 -53.81
C GLU A 524 67.57 49.87 -53.49
N GLU A 525 68.53 48.96 -53.69
CA GLU A 525 68.40 47.54 -53.33
C GLU A 525 68.23 47.34 -51.82
N ALA A 526 68.96 48.10 -51.00
CA ALA A 526 68.80 48.07 -49.53
C ALA A 526 67.43 48.59 -49.08
N LEU A 527 66.91 49.63 -49.73
CA LEU A 527 65.54 50.15 -49.52
C LEU A 527 64.47 49.13 -49.95
N SER A 528 64.62 48.51 -51.12
CA SER A 528 63.74 47.44 -51.59
C SER A 528 63.72 46.25 -50.63
N ALA A 529 64.90 45.77 -50.21
CA ALA A 529 65.02 44.67 -49.24
C ALA A 529 64.50 45.04 -47.84
N ALA A 530 64.47 46.32 -47.46
CA ALA A 530 63.80 46.78 -46.24
C ALA A 530 62.27 46.78 -46.40
N SER A 531 61.74 47.36 -47.47
CA SER A 531 60.30 47.38 -47.78
C SER A 531 59.70 45.98 -47.92
N GLN A 532 60.43 45.03 -48.52
CA GLN A 532 60.00 43.63 -48.61
C GLN A 532 59.87 42.96 -47.24
N ARG A 533 60.77 43.26 -46.29
CA ARG A 533 60.67 42.77 -44.90
C ARG A 533 59.52 43.41 -44.14
N GLU A 534 59.28 44.71 -44.34
CA GLU A 534 58.13 45.41 -43.75
C GLU A 534 56.80 44.84 -44.27
N VAL A 535 56.69 44.57 -45.58
CA VAL A 535 55.53 43.89 -46.19
C VAL A 535 55.37 42.45 -45.69
N ALA A 536 56.45 41.70 -45.50
CA ALA A 536 56.40 40.35 -44.94
C ALA A 536 55.82 40.36 -43.51
N VAL A 537 56.32 41.24 -42.64
CA VAL A 537 55.81 41.41 -41.26
C VAL A 537 54.35 41.91 -41.25
N LEU A 538 53.96 42.79 -42.17
CA LEU A 538 52.57 43.22 -42.30
C LEU A 538 51.64 42.06 -42.72
N ASN A 539 52.09 41.22 -43.65
CA ASN A 539 51.33 40.04 -44.08
C ASN A 539 51.22 38.99 -42.97
N GLU A 540 52.28 38.78 -42.18
CA GLU A 540 52.27 37.93 -40.99
C GLU A 540 51.24 38.44 -39.96
N GLN A 541 51.23 39.75 -39.68
CA GLN A 541 50.24 40.36 -38.78
C GLN A 541 48.80 40.28 -39.31
N VAL A 542 48.60 40.42 -40.63
CA VAL A 542 47.28 40.24 -41.27
C VAL A 542 46.83 38.77 -41.27
N ALA A 543 47.76 37.83 -41.39
CA ALA A 543 47.47 36.40 -41.24
C ALA A 543 47.08 36.04 -39.80
N ALA A 544 47.82 36.55 -38.80
CA ALA A 544 47.48 36.38 -37.39
C ALA A 544 46.10 36.98 -37.05
N LEU A 545 45.82 38.21 -37.50
CA LEU A 545 44.52 38.86 -37.32
C LEU A 545 43.37 38.10 -38.00
N ARG A 546 43.60 37.46 -39.16
CA ARG A 546 42.61 36.56 -39.77
C ARG A 546 42.40 35.29 -38.95
N GLY A 547 43.48 34.66 -38.49
CA GLY A 547 43.41 33.48 -37.63
C GLY A 547 42.63 33.76 -36.34
N ASP A 548 42.86 34.90 -35.70
CA ASP A 548 42.13 35.28 -34.48
C ASP A 548 40.67 35.65 -34.74
N VAL A 549 40.34 36.28 -35.89
CA VAL A 549 38.94 36.48 -36.30
C VAL A 549 38.24 35.14 -36.58
N GLN A 550 38.90 34.20 -37.27
CA GLN A 550 38.36 32.86 -37.49
C GLN A 550 38.17 32.09 -36.18
N ARG A 551 39.13 32.19 -35.24
CA ARG A 551 39.05 31.60 -33.90
C ARG A 551 37.87 32.17 -33.11
N LEU A 552 37.65 33.48 -33.16
CA LEU A 552 36.50 34.15 -32.54
C LEU A 552 35.17 33.79 -33.20
N GLN A 553 35.13 33.59 -34.52
CA GLN A 553 33.92 33.12 -35.21
C GLN A 553 33.62 31.65 -34.89
N SER A 554 34.65 30.79 -34.79
CA SER A 554 34.50 29.39 -34.35
C SER A 554 33.96 29.33 -32.91
N LEU A 555 34.57 30.06 -31.97
CA LEU A 555 34.09 30.14 -30.58
C LEU A 555 32.67 30.71 -30.47
N LEU A 556 32.30 31.68 -31.31
CA LEU A 556 30.95 32.23 -31.34
C LEU A 556 29.94 31.22 -31.91
N ASN A 557 30.29 30.47 -32.96
CA ASN A 557 29.43 29.41 -33.49
C ASN A 557 29.23 28.29 -32.45
N LEU A 558 30.32 27.82 -31.84
CA LEU A 558 30.28 26.76 -30.82
C LEU A 558 29.44 27.19 -29.59
N ALA A 559 29.50 28.47 -29.21
CA ALA A 559 28.65 29.03 -28.15
C ALA A 559 27.18 29.13 -28.58
N ASN A 560 26.89 29.48 -29.84
CA ASN A 560 25.51 29.51 -30.37
C ASN A 560 24.91 28.09 -30.51
N GLU A 561 25.71 27.09 -30.86
CA GLU A 561 25.29 25.69 -30.89
C GLU A 561 25.05 25.18 -29.46
N ALA A 562 25.94 25.47 -28.50
CA ALA A 562 25.72 25.14 -27.09
C ALA A 562 24.47 25.83 -26.48
N ASP A 563 24.20 27.10 -26.81
CA ASP A 563 22.95 27.77 -26.41
C ASP A 563 21.71 27.12 -27.08
N ALA A 564 21.81 26.68 -28.34
CA ALA A 564 20.72 26.01 -29.05
C ALA A 564 20.43 24.61 -28.49
N ASP A 565 21.47 23.82 -28.20
CA ASP A 565 21.34 22.51 -27.55
C ASP A 565 20.80 22.64 -26.13
N ALA A 566 21.22 23.66 -25.37
CA ALA A 566 20.64 23.99 -24.08
C ALA A 566 19.16 24.40 -24.17
N ASP A 567 18.76 25.18 -25.19
CA ASP A 567 17.34 25.52 -25.43
C ASP A 567 16.51 24.28 -25.82
N VAL A 568 17.11 23.30 -26.51
CA VAL A 568 16.50 22.00 -26.80
C VAL A 568 16.39 21.11 -25.55
N GLU A 569 17.43 21.07 -24.70
CA GLU A 569 17.39 20.35 -23.42
C GLU A 569 16.36 20.96 -22.47
N ILE A 570 16.30 22.30 -22.36
CA ILE A 570 15.30 23.03 -21.57
C ILE A 570 13.88 22.77 -22.09
N GLN A 571 13.68 22.69 -23.41
CA GLN A 571 12.39 22.29 -23.98
C GLN A 571 12.06 20.81 -23.69
N SER A 572 13.03 19.91 -23.79
CA SER A 572 12.88 18.49 -23.46
C SER A 572 12.47 18.31 -22.00
N LEU A 573 13.28 18.81 -21.06
CA LEU A 573 13.01 18.86 -19.62
C LEU A 573 11.68 19.57 -19.31
N GLY A 574 11.33 20.61 -20.07
CA GLY A 574 10.03 21.29 -19.99
C GLY A 574 8.86 20.36 -20.36
N THR A 575 8.99 19.55 -21.40
CA THR A 575 7.96 18.54 -21.75
C THR A 575 7.92 17.39 -20.75
N GLU A 576 9.07 16.86 -20.32
CA GLU A 576 9.15 15.80 -19.32
C GLU A 576 8.53 16.25 -17.99
N LEU A 577 8.90 17.43 -17.47
CA LEU A 577 8.34 18.01 -16.26
C LEU A 577 6.82 18.21 -16.36
N ASN A 578 6.31 18.64 -17.51
CA ASN A 578 4.86 18.72 -17.75
C ASN A 578 4.18 17.34 -17.76
N THR A 579 4.81 16.30 -18.32
CA THR A 579 4.26 14.93 -18.23
C THR A 579 4.35 14.36 -16.81
N ALA A 580 5.41 14.68 -16.05
CA ALA A 580 5.55 14.30 -14.65
C ALA A 580 4.51 14.99 -13.77
N LEU A 581 4.27 16.29 -13.97
CA LEU A 581 3.18 17.04 -13.34
C LEU A 581 1.81 16.45 -13.69
N ALA A 582 1.56 16.07 -14.94
CA ALA A 582 0.32 15.41 -15.34
C ALA A 582 0.14 14.01 -14.68
N ARG A 583 1.23 13.24 -14.52
CA ARG A 583 1.22 11.97 -13.78
C ARG A 583 0.94 12.18 -12.29
N VAL A 584 1.57 13.16 -11.65
CA VAL A 584 1.34 13.51 -10.24
C VAL A 584 -0.09 14.05 -10.02
N ALA A 585 -0.60 14.87 -10.94
CA ALA A 585 -1.97 15.41 -10.87
C ALA A 585 -3.03 14.30 -11.02
N THR A 586 -2.83 13.36 -11.95
CA THR A 586 -3.77 12.22 -12.11
C THR A 586 -3.69 11.23 -10.95
N GLU A 587 -2.51 10.99 -10.37
CA GLU A 587 -2.36 10.11 -9.21
C GLU A 587 -2.89 10.73 -7.90
N THR A 588 -2.73 12.04 -7.72
CA THR A 588 -3.37 12.77 -6.59
C THR A 588 -4.89 12.82 -6.74
N GLN A 589 -5.43 12.97 -7.96
CA GLN A 589 -6.87 12.84 -8.20
C GLN A 589 -7.40 11.44 -7.86
N ARG A 590 -6.68 10.37 -8.21
CA ARG A 590 -7.04 8.98 -7.82
C ARG A 590 -7.08 8.81 -6.31
N ARG A 591 -6.07 9.29 -5.59
CA ARG A 591 -6.02 9.23 -4.11
C ARG A 591 -7.21 9.93 -3.46
N LEU A 592 -7.56 11.13 -3.94
CA LEU A 592 -8.73 11.87 -3.44
C LEU A 592 -10.05 11.15 -3.75
N ALA A 593 -10.19 10.56 -4.93
CA ALA A 593 -11.38 9.78 -5.28
C ALA A 593 -11.57 8.53 -4.39
N VAL A 594 -10.49 7.82 -4.07
CA VAL A 594 -10.51 6.68 -3.14
C VAL A 594 -10.86 7.14 -1.72
N GLU A 595 -10.32 8.28 -1.27
CA GLU A 595 -10.65 8.83 0.05
C GLU A 595 -12.13 9.27 0.15
N GLU A 596 -12.68 9.89 -0.90
CA GLU A 596 -14.12 10.22 -0.96
C GLU A 596 -15.01 8.96 -0.96
N GLN A 597 -14.62 7.89 -1.65
CA GLN A 597 -15.36 6.62 -1.62
C GLN A 597 -15.36 6.01 -0.21
N LEU A 598 -14.19 5.96 0.44
CA LEU A 598 -14.06 5.40 1.79
C LEU A 598 -14.85 6.22 2.83
N ARG A 599 -14.82 7.55 2.73
CA ARG A 599 -15.65 8.43 3.58
C ARG A 599 -17.14 8.15 3.41
N ARG A 600 -17.64 8.00 2.17
CA ARG A 600 -19.06 7.67 1.92
C ARG A 600 -19.45 6.29 2.43
N GLN A 601 -18.56 5.30 2.38
CA GLN A 601 -18.80 3.98 2.98
C GLN A 601 -18.95 4.08 4.50
N LEU A 602 -18.02 4.77 5.17
CA LEU A 602 -18.05 4.98 6.62
C LEU A 602 -19.25 5.83 7.09
N GLU A 603 -19.70 6.80 6.29
CA GLU A 603 -20.91 7.57 6.56
C GLU A 603 -22.19 6.71 6.45
N LEU A 604 -22.28 5.85 5.43
CA LEU A 604 -23.41 4.91 5.28
C LEU A 604 -23.44 3.84 6.37
N GLU A 605 -22.27 3.31 6.75
CA GLU A 605 -22.12 2.31 7.80
C GLU A 605 -22.48 2.89 9.18
N ARG A 606 -22.05 4.12 9.49
CA ARG A 606 -22.49 4.85 10.69
C ARG A 606 -23.98 5.14 10.69
N ALA A 607 -24.54 5.64 9.59
CA ALA A 607 -25.97 5.92 9.50
C ALA A 607 -26.83 4.65 9.65
N ARG A 608 -26.30 3.49 9.26
CA ARG A 608 -26.91 2.18 9.52
C ARG A 608 -26.88 1.83 11.00
N LEU A 609 -25.69 1.85 11.63
CA LEU A 609 -25.54 1.51 13.05
C LEU A 609 -26.33 2.45 13.97
N GLU A 610 -26.38 3.76 13.65
CA GLU A 610 -27.21 4.73 14.36
C GLU A 610 -28.72 4.45 14.24
N ALA A 611 -29.17 3.86 13.13
CA ALA A 611 -30.56 3.45 12.94
C ALA A 611 -30.88 2.14 13.69
N GLU A 612 -29.99 1.14 13.61
CA GLU A 612 -30.12 -0.14 14.32
C GLU A 612 -30.15 0.07 15.84
N ALA A 613 -29.32 0.97 16.38
CA ALA A 613 -29.33 1.38 17.78
C ALA A 613 -30.61 2.15 18.19
N GLN A 614 -31.14 3.04 17.32
CA GLN A 614 -32.39 3.76 17.58
C GLN A 614 -33.62 2.84 17.57
N ASP A 615 -33.62 1.83 16.71
CA ASP A 615 -34.68 0.82 16.68
C ASP A 615 -34.59 -0.07 17.93
N LEU A 616 -33.39 -0.53 18.34
CA LEU A 616 -33.20 -1.26 19.60
C LEU A 616 -33.64 -0.43 20.82
N GLU A 617 -33.37 0.88 20.87
CA GLU A 617 -33.85 1.75 21.95
C GLU A 617 -35.38 1.92 21.94
N ARG A 618 -36.02 1.97 20.76
CA ARG A 618 -37.49 1.98 20.65
C ARG A 618 -38.08 0.68 21.16
N TYR A 619 -37.55 -0.47 20.73
CA TYR A 619 -37.97 -1.78 21.21
C TYR A 619 -37.75 -1.91 22.72
N ARG A 620 -36.62 -1.44 23.28
CA ARG A 620 -36.38 -1.36 24.73
C ARG A 620 -37.45 -0.53 25.44
N SER A 621 -37.82 0.62 24.88
CA SER A 621 -38.82 1.52 25.47
C SER A 621 -40.23 0.92 25.47
N GLU A 622 -40.64 0.29 24.36
CA GLU A 622 -41.93 -0.40 24.25
C GLU A 622 -41.96 -1.69 25.08
N PHE A 623 -40.84 -2.41 25.15
CA PHE A 623 -40.63 -3.56 26.04
C PHE A 623 -40.87 -3.16 27.50
N PHE A 624 -40.10 -2.22 28.05
CA PHE A 624 -40.22 -1.83 29.46
C PHE A 624 -41.52 -1.08 29.78
N GLY A 625 -42.18 -0.47 28.79
CA GLY A 625 -43.53 0.07 28.93
C GLY A 625 -44.58 -1.03 29.17
N ASN A 626 -44.81 -1.89 28.18
CA ASN A 626 -45.80 -2.99 28.28
C ASN A 626 -45.52 -3.93 29.46
N LEU A 627 -44.24 -4.16 29.76
CA LEU A 627 -43.78 -4.97 30.87
C LEU A 627 -44.17 -4.38 32.23
N ARG A 628 -44.01 -3.07 32.42
CA ARG A 628 -44.26 -2.42 33.72
C ARG A 628 -45.72 -2.58 34.13
N ASP A 629 -46.64 -2.50 33.17
CA ASP A 629 -48.07 -2.70 33.41
C ASP A 629 -48.42 -4.15 33.80
N ILE A 630 -47.56 -5.13 33.48
CA ILE A 630 -47.72 -6.55 33.85
C ILE A 630 -47.01 -6.87 35.18
N VAL A 631 -45.86 -6.24 35.46
CA VAL A 631 -45.01 -6.55 36.63
C VAL A 631 -45.45 -5.82 37.91
N ASN A 632 -46.18 -4.71 37.81
CA ASN A 632 -46.67 -3.96 38.99
C ASN A 632 -47.50 -4.82 39.99
N ASP A 633 -48.11 -5.92 39.55
CA ASP A 633 -48.93 -6.83 40.36
C ASP A 633 -48.17 -8.07 40.90
N MET A 634 -46.85 -8.19 40.66
CA MET A 634 -46.04 -9.31 41.15
C MET A 634 -45.17 -8.92 42.35
N GLU A 635 -45.36 -9.60 43.49
CA GLU A 635 -44.47 -9.45 44.66
C GLU A 635 -43.05 -9.98 44.34
N GLY A 636 -42.03 -9.44 45.01
CA GLY A 636 -40.62 -9.89 44.88
C GLY A 636 -39.83 -9.32 43.69
N ILE A 637 -40.49 -8.88 42.61
CA ILE A 637 -39.84 -8.35 41.39
C ILE A 637 -39.83 -6.81 41.41
N ARG A 638 -38.69 -6.18 41.07
CA ARG A 638 -38.59 -4.72 40.90
C ARG A 638 -38.04 -4.36 39.52
N ILE A 639 -38.56 -3.31 38.89
CA ILE A 639 -37.98 -2.73 37.66
C ILE A 639 -37.23 -1.45 38.02
N GLU A 640 -35.92 -1.40 37.75
CA GLU A 640 -35.05 -0.24 38.03
C GLU A 640 -34.46 0.36 36.74
N GLY A 641 -35.34 0.92 35.90
CA GLY A 641 -34.97 1.42 34.58
C GLY A 641 -35.17 0.33 33.52
N ASP A 642 -34.09 -0.12 32.88
CA ASP A 642 -34.07 -1.16 31.84
C ASP A 642 -33.56 -2.53 32.34
N ARG A 643 -33.72 -2.77 33.65
CA ARG A 643 -33.38 -4.04 34.32
C ARG A 643 -34.52 -4.52 35.22
N PHE A 644 -34.74 -5.83 35.23
CA PHE A 644 -35.47 -6.53 36.27
C PHE A 644 -34.50 -6.85 37.41
N VAL A 645 -34.78 -6.39 38.62
CA VAL A 645 -34.02 -6.71 39.83
C VAL A 645 -34.84 -7.69 40.67
N PHE A 646 -34.29 -8.88 40.88
CA PHE A 646 -34.85 -9.93 41.74
C PHE A 646 -33.99 -10.06 43.00
N SER A 647 -34.60 -10.04 44.18
CA SER A 647 -33.88 -10.36 45.43
C SER A 647 -33.43 -11.82 45.41
N SER A 648 -32.13 -12.08 45.62
CA SER A 648 -31.59 -13.45 45.55
C SER A 648 -32.16 -14.41 46.60
N GLU A 649 -32.80 -13.90 47.65
CA GLU A 649 -33.45 -14.71 48.70
C GLU A 649 -34.81 -15.27 48.29
N VAL A 650 -35.43 -14.72 47.25
CA VAL A 650 -36.65 -15.29 46.63
C VAL A 650 -36.23 -16.37 45.62
N LEU A 651 -35.19 -16.07 44.83
CA LEU A 651 -34.72 -16.98 43.78
C LEU A 651 -33.93 -18.19 44.30
N PHE A 652 -33.18 -18.06 45.38
CA PHE A 652 -32.26 -19.09 45.88
C PHE A 652 -32.31 -19.21 47.40
N GLU A 653 -32.10 -20.44 47.89
CA GLU A 653 -31.81 -20.66 49.31
C GLU A 653 -30.51 -19.91 49.75
N PRO A 654 -30.39 -19.50 51.02
CA PRO A 654 -29.21 -18.82 51.53
C PRO A 654 -27.91 -19.59 51.27
N GLY A 655 -26.95 -18.96 50.59
CA GLY A 655 -25.67 -19.57 50.18
C GLY A 655 -25.74 -20.58 49.02
N ALA A 656 -26.94 -20.88 48.48
CA ALA A 656 -27.12 -21.75 47.32
C ALA A 656 -27.14 -20.96 45.99
N ALA A 657 -26.87 -21.66 44.89
CA ALA A 657 -27.10 -21.19 43.53
C ALA A 657 -28.11 -22.04 42.74
N GLU A 658 -28.73 -23.04 43.36
CA GLU A 658 -29.84 -23.79 42.79
C GLU A 658 -31.16 -23.03 43.01
N LEU A 659 -31.97 -22.87 41.96
CA LEU A 659 -33.19 -22.06 42.01
C LEU A 659 -34.28 -22.75 42.84
N SER A 660 -34.86 -22.01 43.79
CA SER A 660 -36.03 -22.44 44.56
C SER A 660 -37.24 -22.71 43.65
N ALA A 661 -38.21 -23.50 44.10
CA ALA A 661 -39.41 -23.78 43.31
C ALA A 661 -40.23 -22.51 43.00
N GLU A 662 -40.14 -21.50 43.88
CA GLU A 662 -40.78 -20.18 43.72
C GLU A 662 -39.96 -19.33 42.74
N GLY A 663 -38.63 -19.30 42.88
CA GLY A 663 -37.73 -18.62 41.94
C GLY A 663 -37.78 -19.16 40.52
N GLN A 664 -38.00 -20.46 40.34
CA GLN A 664 -38.26 -21.06 39.03
C GLN A 664 -39.56 -20.51 38.42
N ALA A 665 -40.63 -20.36 39.21
CA ALA A 665 -41.88 -19.78 38.72
C ALA A 665 -41.73 -18.31 38.32
N ASP A 666 -41.00 -17.50 39.11
CA ASP A 666 -40.77 -16.08 38.82
C ASP A 666 -39.89 -15.86 37.57
N ILE A 667 -38.79 -16.61 37.45
CA ILE A 667 -37.97 -16.59 36.24
C ILE A 667 -38.79 -17.10 35.04
N GLY A 668 -39.65 -18.11 35.20
CA GLY A 668 -40.54 -18.61 34.14
C GLY A 668 -41.66 -17.62 33.74
N ASN A 669 -42.12 -16.77 34.65
CA ASN A 669 -43.03 -15.66 34.33
C ASN A 669 -42.32 -14.64 33.42
N VAL A 670 -41.11 -14.23 33.79
CA VAL A 670 -40.33 -13.24 33.04
C VAL A 670 -39.75 -13.81 31.73
N ALA A 671 -39.34 -15.07 31.69
CA ALA A 671 -38.85 -15.74 30.49
C ALA A 671 -39.93 -15.93 29.42
N ARG A 672 -41.19 -16.21 29.80
CA ARG A 672 -42.32 -16.22 28.88
C ARG A 672 -42.56 -14.84 28.25
N LEU A 673 -42.47 -13.78 29.03
CA LEU A 673 -42.68 -12.41 28.55
C LEU A 673 -41.51 -11.90 27.69
N LEU A 674 -40.27 -12.24 28.08
CA LEU A 674 -39.07 -12.04 27.25
C LEU A 674 -39.23 -12.69 25.88
N ARG A 675 -39.67 -13.95 25.80
CA ARG A 675 -39.91 -14.66 24.53
C ARG A 675 -40.98 -13.98 23.66
N GLN A 676 -42.08 -13.54 24.25
CA GLN A 676 -43.17 -12.88 23.50
C GLN A 676 -42.70 -11.58 22.82
N ILE A 677 -41.84 -10.79 23.48
CA ILE A 677 -41.37 -9.52 22.90
C ILE A 677 -40.14 -9.76 22.00
N ALA A 678 -39.24 -10.69 22.36
CA ALA A 678 -38.12 -11.13 21.51
C ALA A 678 -38.56 -11.59 20.12
N ALA A 679 -39.72 -12.27 20.01
CA ALA A 679 -40.31 -12.69 18.74
C ALA A 679 -40.74 -11.53 17.80
N ASN A 680 -40.69 -10.28 18.28
CA ASN A 680 -40.99 -9.08 17.50
C ASN A 680 -39.75 -8.22 17.19
N ILE A 681 -38.56 -8.62 17.65
CA ILE A 681 -37.30 -7.91 17.36
C ILE A 681 -36.75 -8.42 16.02
N PRO A 682 -36.44 -7.55 15.03
CA PRO A 682 -35.90 -7.96 13.73
C PRO A 682 -34.58 -8.74 13.83
N GLU A 683 -34.41 -9.76 12.98
CA GLU A 683 -33.21 -10.61 12.93
C GLU A 683 -31.91 -9.85 12.63
N GLY A 684 -32.01 -8.63 12.07
CA GLY A 684 -30.87 -7.75 11.81
C GLY A 684 -30.27 -7.06 13.05
N ILE A 685 -30.92 -7.16 14.22
CA ILE A 685 -30.42 -6.57 15.48
C ILE A 685 -29.79 -7.67 16.34
N ASP A 686 -28.52 -7.52 16.70
CA ASP A 686 -27.75 -8.54 17.43
C ASP A 686 -27.91 -8.40 18.96
N TRP A 687 -29.13 -8.63 19.45
CA TRP A 687 -29.47 -8.51 20.87
C TRP A 687 -29.18 -9.79 21.68
N ILE A 688 -28.92 -9.61 22.98
CA ILE A 688 -28.85 -10.68 23.99
C ILE A 688 -29.58 -10.26 25.28
N ILE A 689 -30.02 -11.25 26.04
CA ILE A 689 -30.49 -11.09 27.42
C ILE A 689 -29.29 -11.34 28.34
N ARG A 690 -28.90 -10.30 29.08
CA ARG A 690 -27.83 -10.37 30.06
C ARG A 690 -28.40 -10.64 31.45
N VAL A 691 -27.90 -11.69 32.09
CA VAL A 691 -28.19 -12.08 33.46
C VAL A 691 -26.96 -11.72 34.31
N ASP A 692 -27.06 -10.63 35.04
CA ASP A 692 -25.99 -10.07 35.85
C ASP A 692 -26.24 -10.42 37.33
N GLY A 693 -25.41 -11.28 37.91
CA GLY A 693 -25.52 -11.72 39.30
C GLY A 693 -24.68 -10.87 40.25
N HIS A 694 -25.20 -10.60 41.44
CA HIS A 694 -24.51 -9.81 42.46
C HIS A 694 -24.66 -10.43 43.87
N THR A 695 -23.68 -10.16 44.72
CA THR A 695 -23.74 -10.43 46.15
C THR A 695 -23.82 -9.12 46.93
N ASP A 696 -23.99 -9.24 48.24
CA ASP A 696 -23.61 -8.22 49.19
C ASP A 696 -22.11 -8.27 49.51
N ASN A 697 -21.67 -7.32 50.34
CA ASN A 697 -20.34 -7.25 50.92
C ASN A 697 -20.15 -8.22 52.11
N VAL A 698 -20.73 -9.41 52.03
CA VAL A 698 -20.49 -10.53 52.94
C VAL A 698 -19.85 -11.66 52.13
N PRO A 699 -18.52 -11.67 51.93
CA PRO A 699 -17.89 -12.81 51.26
C PRO A 699 -17.99 -14.09 52.08
N LEU A 700 -17.61 -15.18 51.43
CA LEU A 700 -18.01 -16.51 51.85
C LEU A 700 -16.97 -17.15 52.75
N SER A 701 -17.45 -17.92 53.74
CA SER A 701 -16.64 -18.66 54.71
C SER A 701 -15.60 -19.65 54.13
N GLY A 702 -15.48 -19.78 52.80
CA GLY A 702 -14.51 -20.63 52.09
C GLY A 702 -14.70 -22.13 52.26
N ASN A 703 -15.70 -22.57 53.02
CA ASN A 703 -16.01 -23.97 53.32
C ASN A 703 -17.34 -24.43 52.68
N GLY A 704 -17.95 -23.57 51.85
CA GLY A 704 -19.20 -23.85 51.12
C GLY A 704 -18.97 -24.50 49.75
N ALA A 705 -20.00 -24.46 48.90
CA ALA A 705 -19.91 -24.94 47.51
C ALA A 705 -19.22 -23.95 46.55
N PHE A 706 -18.95 -22.72 47.00
CA PHE A 706 -18.32 -21.64 46.24
C PHE A 706 -17.19 -21.02 47.07
N ALA A 707 -16.09 -20.65 46.41
CA ALA A 707 -14.89 -20.12 47.05
C ALA A 707 -15.03 -18.65 47.48
N ASP A 708 -15.73 -17.85 46.67
CA ASP A 708 -15.86 -16.39 46.84
C ASP A 708 -17.19 -15.84 46.27
N ASN A 709 -17.37 -14.52 46.38
CA ASN A 709 -18.54 -13.81 45.89
C ASN A 709 -18.64 -13.75 44.35
N TRP A 710 -17.53 -13.83 43.61
CA TRP A 710 -17.55 -13.92 42.14
C TRP A 710 -18.09 -15.27 41.68
N GLU A 711 -17.63 -16.37 42.26
CA GLU A 711 -18.10 -17.72 41.91
C GLU A 711 -19.59 -17.89 42.26
N LEU A 712 -20.04 -17.45 43.44
CA LEU A 712 -21.46 -17.52 43.83
C LEU A 712 -22.35 -16.66 42.92
N SER A 713 -21.95 -15.42 42.60
CA SER A 713 -22.74 -14.56 41.71
C SER A 713 -22.78 -15.09 40.27
N GLN A 714 -21.66 -15.57 39.75
CA GLN A 714 -21.54 -16.19 38.43
C GLN A 714 -22.34 -17.50 38.34
N ALA A 715 -22.31 -18.34 39.39
CA ALA A 715 -23.07 -19.58 39.46
C ALA A 715 -24.58 -19.30 39.51
N ARG A 716 -25.02 -18.32 40.30
CA ARG A 716 -26.45 -17.91 40.35
C ARG A 716 -26.95 -17.37 39.00
N ALA A 717 -26.19 -16.49 38.36
CA ALA A 717 -26.51 -16.01 37.01
C ALA A 717 -26.55 -17.16 35.99
N LEU A 718 -25.60 -18.10 36.08
CA LEU A 718 -25.55 -19.28 35.22
C LEU A 718 -26.72 -20.24 35.45
N SER A 719 -27.16 -20.46 36.69
CA SER A 719 -28.35 -21.27 37.00
C SER A 719 -29.63 -20.67 36.41
N VAL A 720 -29.78 -19.35 36.45
CA VAL A 720 -30.89 -18.64 35.80
C VAL A 720 -30.83 -18.80 34.28
N VAL A 721 -29.66 -18.62 33.66
CA VAL A 721 -29.49 -18.89 32.21
C VAL A 721 -29.77 -20.34 31.86
N GLN A 722 -29.30 -21.31 32.65
CA GLN A 722 -29.56 -22.73 32.42
C GLN A 722 -31.06 -23.06 32.51
N TYR A 723 -31.78 -22.52 33.50
CA TYR A 723 -33.24 -22.67 33.60
C TYR A 723 -33.94 -22.01 32.40
N MET A 724 -33.52 -20.81 32.00
CA MET A 724 -34.08 -20.09 30.86
C MET A 724 -33.90 -20.86 29.53
N ILE A 725 -32.83 -21.64 29.40
CA ILE A 725 -32.60 -22.54 28.25
C ILE A 725 -33.42 -23.84 28.40
N GLN A 726 -33.30 -24.54 29.52
CA GLN A 726 -33.77 -25.92 29.70
C GLN A 726 -35.28 -26.04 29.95
N ASN A 727 -35.85 -25.09 30.71
CA ASN A 727 -37.25 -25.10 31.11
C ASN A 727 -38.08 -24.11 30.27
N GLU A 728 -37.47 -22.97 29.91
CA GLU A 728 -38.15 -21.88 29.22
C GLU A 728 -37.73 -21.74 27.74
N GLY A 729 -36.85 -22.59 27.22
CA GLY A 729 -36.59 -22.68 25.77
C GLY A 729 -36.10 -21.39 25.10
N ILE A 730 -35.40 -20.52 25.83
CA ILE A 730 -34.70 -19.36 25.24
C ILE A 730 -33.40 -19.86 24.60
N ALA A 731 -33.13 -19.37 23.39
CA ALA A 731 -31.95 -19.75 22.62
C ALA A 731 -30.64 -19.41 23.39
N PRO A 732 -29.71 -20.37 23.59
CA PRO A 732 -28.45 -20.13 24.32
C PRO A 732 -27.64 -18.94 23.79
N GLU A 733 -27.61 -18.76 22.47
CA GLU A 733 -26.95 -17.67 21.76
C GLU A 733 -27.56 -16.27 22.03
N ARG A 734 -28.74 -16.22 22.67
CA ARG A 734 -29.41 -14.99 23.13
C ARG A 734 -29.29 -14.79 24.65
N LEU A 735 -28.46 -15.55 25.37
CA LEU A 735 -28.27 -15.44 26.82
C LEU A 735 -26.78 -15.32 27.20
N ALA A 736 -26.48 -14.44 28.15
CA ALA A 736 -25.16 -14.32 28.76
C ALA A 736 -25.29 -14.20 30.29
N ALA A 737 -24.55 -15.01 31.04
CA ALA A 737 -24.49 -14.98 32.50
C ALA A 737 -23.17 -14.34 32.97
N ASN A 738 -23.25 -13.28 33.77
CA ASN A 738 -22.09 -12.64 34.41
C ASN A 738 -22.23 -12.69 35.94
N GLY A 739 -21.14 -13.00 36.65
CA GLY A 739 -20.99 -12.59 38.05
C GLY A 739 -20.34 -11.21 38.13
N PHE A 740 -20.75 -10.40 39.11
CA PHE A 740 -20.08 -9.14 39.49
C PHE A 740 -19.64 -9.11 40.97
N GLY A 741 -19.88 -10.19 41.71
CA GLY A 741 -19.66 -10.27 43.15
C GLY A 741 -20.30 -9.10 43.90
N GLU A 742 -19.56 -8.55 44.86
CA GLU A 742 -19.97 -7.39 45.66
C GLU A 742 -19.66 -6.04 44.98
N TYR A 743 -18.93 -6.04 43.87
CA TYR A 743 -18.27 -4.87 43.29
C TYR A 743 -19.21 -3.91 42.54
N GLN A 744 -20.51 -4.20 42.52
CA GLN A 744 -21.57 -3.32 42.03
C GLN A 744 -22.76 -3.28 43.01
N PRO A 745 -22.62 -2.63 44.18
CA PRO A 745 -23.70 -2.45 45.13
C PRO A 745 -24.66 -1.35 44.65
N ILE A 746 -25.97 -1.57 44.78
CA ILE A 746 -26.99 -0.53 44.59
C ILE A 746 -27.13 0.32 45.85
N ASN A 747 -26.99 -0.30 47.02
CA ASN A 747 -27.08 0.37 48.30
C ASN A 747 -25.75 0.23 49.07
N THR A 748 -25.03 1.33 49.24
CA THR A 748 -23.72 1.38 49.92
C THR A 748 -23.83 1.61 51.43
N ALA A 749 -25.04 1.59 52.00
CA ALA A 749 -25.22 1.62 53.45
C ALA A 749 -24.83 0.27 54.08
N ASP A 750 -24.20 0.31 55.25
CA ASP A 750 -23.86 -0.88 56.04
C ASP A 750 -25.06 -1.31 56.90
N THR A 751 -26.11 -1.83 56.26
CA THR A 751 -27.30 -2.37 56.93
C THR A 751 -27.76 -3.67 56.30
N ASP A 752 -28.56 -4.44 57.05
CA ASP A 752 -29.00 -5.77 56.63
C ASP A 752 -30.01 -5.69 55.47
N GLU A 753 -30.81 -4.61 55.42
CA GLU A 753 -31.68 -4.27 54.30
C GLU A 753 -30.89 -3.85 53.05
N ALA A 754 -29.76 -3.15 53.22
CA ALA A 754 -28.88 -2.77 52.12
C ALA A 754 -28.13 -3.99 51.54
N ARG A 755 -27.66 -4.90 52.40
CA ARG A 755 -27.13 -6.21 52.00
C ARG A 755 -28.17 -7.02 51.22
N ALA A 756 -29.39 -7.14 51.73
CA ALA A 756 -30.49 -7.83 51.03
C ALA A 756 -30.81 -7.21 49.66
N GLN A 757 -30.66 -5.88 49.50
CA GLN A 757 -30.82 -5.20 48.21
C GLN A 757 -29.64 -5.42 47.25
N ASN A 758 -28.42 -5.63 47.78
CA ASN A 758 -27.24 -5.91 46.96
C ASN A 758 -27.22 -7.37 46.47
N ARG A 759 -27.63 -8.34 47.31
CA ARG A 759 -27.89 -9.76 46.97
C ARG A 759 -29.03 -9.89 45.96
N ARG A 760 -28.73 -9.72 44.67
CA ARG A 760 -29.74 -9.67 43.60
C ARG A 760 -29.27 -10.32 42.31
N ILE A 761 -30.23 -10.66 41.45
CA ILE A 761 -30.00 -10.93 40.03
C ILE A 761 -30.65 -9.82 39.22
N GLU A 762 -29.91 -9.28 38.25
CA GLU A 762 -30.42 -8.33 37.26
C GLU A 762 -30.59 -9.02 35.90
N LEU A 763 -31.80 -8.98 35.32
CA LEU A 763 -32.03 -9.35 33.92
C LEU A 763 -32.19 -8.07 33.08
N LYS A 764 -31.51 -7.96 31.95
CA LYS A 764 -31.69 -6.85 31.00
C LYS A 764 -31.50 -7.26 29.55
N LEU A 765 -32.08 -6.48 28.64
CA LEU A 765 -31.88 -6.60 27.19
C LEU A 765 -30.74 -5.66 26.75
N THR A 766 -29.82 -6.13 25.92
CA THR A 766 -28.66 -5.35 25.44
C THR A 766 -28.21 -5.84 24.07
N GLU A 767 -27.38 -5.06 23.37
CA GLU A 767 -26.64 -5.51 22.18
C GLU A 767 -25.47 -6.43 22.61
N ARG A 768 -25.00 -7.30 21.71
CA ARG A 768 -24.04 -8.37 22.01
C ARG A 768 -22.58 -7.90 22.18
#